data_AF-A0A060SSB0-F1
#
_entry.id   AF-A0A060SSB0-F1
#
_cell.length_a   1.000
_cell.length_b   1.000
_cell.length_c   1.000
_cell.angle_alpha   90.00
_cell.angle_beta   90.00
_cell.angle_gamma   90.00
#
_symmetry.space_group_name_H-M   'P 1'
#
loop_
_entity.id
_entity.type
_entity.pdbx_description
1 polymer ?
#
loop_
_entity_poly.entity_id
_entity_poly.type
_entity_poly.pdbx_seq_one_letter_code
_entity_poly.pdbx_strand_id
1 'polypeptide(L)'
;MPTSVSSSSSGRKDEHHAHPHALLKGNAGQNASSPSRSRKLLIGGLIIAGIIIVVGLSVGLGVGLSVRNDHRHSSSSSPGTSSSSGADGSVPSNLPMTNAVASSAAFLSMDIANAAPSTRTYDFVVEERVGAPDGVLKHMLVVNGQYPGPTIEANTGDRIVVNVTNKMPNSTAIHWHGLFQRGTNYYDGTVAITQCGIPPGESMVYNFTFDGWVGSTWWHAHAGTQYTDGITGALVIVHARNESVPAYDGDIAIQMADLYHGFSPALLNLYHTPGGLEGTPGNEPVPDGGTINGIGQYGSTNTSFFNVTLAPNKTYRLRLINTGSFVAMDFSVDNHVLTVIEADGTAVEPFQVGSVSVAVAQRYSVLLTTKEGNGAYWMRAALDQDAFTYDNPGVQTEIRGVLRYGVNDDVMPDVSLLDNPPSLPEGSPGELDTDDLVPVGGGPAPNATFSVYFTISMQYTGGPNYLSQFLSFINSTSWEPLQGTSSLFSHLGNNTGDGSATLADSQLVTTIDEPHVVEFIIDNLDDGDHPFHLHGHKVRPPLKVNLLLRSSSTDIFSVPLPGSHAVSRTRFSPRDTLVIPAYTWTILRFVADNPGFWAFHCHIQWHMAAGLLFQLNVLPSESAKFDIPQYMLDQCAREGKLM
;
A
#
# COMPACT_ATOMS: atom_id res chain seq x y z
N MET A 1 46.41 -51.83 -39.38
CA MET A 1 47.25 -52.56 -38.43
C MET A 1 47.31 -51.77 -37.13
N PRO A 2 47.12 -52.39 -35.96
CA PRO A 2 46.24 -53.53 -35.71
C PRO A 2 45.33 -53.27 -34.46
N THR A 3 44.08 -53.75 -34.46
CA THR A 3 43.56 -54.94 -33.71
C THR A 3 43.07 -54.62 -32.29
N SER A 4 41.77 -54.69 -31.95
CA SER A 4 40.92 -55.90 -31.73
C SER A 4 41.44 -56.77 -30.57
N VAL A 5 40.70 -57.14 -29.51
CA VAL A 5 39.69 -58.22 -29.39
C VAL A 5 39.44 -58.35 -27.86
N SER A 6 38.24 -58.11 -27.33
CA SER A 6 37.16 -59.05 -26.95
C SER A 6 37.45 -60.09 -25.84
N SER A 7 36.42 -60.25 -24.97
CA SER A 7 35.89 -61.52 -24.40
C SER A 7 36.83 -62.37 -23.51
N SER A 8 36.43 -63.10 -22.47
CA SER A 8 35.17 -63.59 -21.91
C SER A 8 35.60 -64.47 -20.71
N SER A 9 34.98 -64.34 -19.54
CA SER A 9 33.95 -65.26 -18.99
C SER A 9 34.43 -66.60 -18.37
N SER A 10 33.67 -66.95 -17.33
CA SER A 10 33.58 -68.23 -16.60
C SER A 10 34.70 -68.51 -15.58
N GLY A 11 34.42 -69.03 -14.38
CA GLY A 11 33.17 -69.50 -13.80
C GLY A 11 33.43 -70.31 -12.53
N ARG A 12 32.54 -70.12 -11.53
CA ARG A 12 31.82 -71.15 -10.74
C ARG A 12 32.66 -72.11 -9.87
N LYS A 13 32.37 -72.29 -8.57
CA LYS A 13 31.20 -72.99 -7.97
C LYS A 13 31.17 -72.74 -6.44
N ASP A 14 30.02 -72.39 -5.85
CA ASP A 14 29.06 -73.23 -5.06
C ASP A 14 29.56 -73.44 -3.60
N GLU A 15 28.83 -73.26 -2.48
CA GLU A 15 27.46 -73.56 -2.00
C GLU A 15 27.28 -72.75 -0.67
N HIS A 16 26.12 -72.25 -0.18
CA HIS A 16 24.91 -72.95 0.26
C HIS A 16 23.77 -71.95 0.64
N HIS A 17 22.55 -72.32 0.25
CA HIS A 17 21.25 -72.23 0.95
C HIS A 17 20.74 -70.95 1.64
N ALA A 18 19.68 -70.37 1.05
CA ALA A 18 18.26 -70.50 1.48
C ALA A 18 17.46 -69.19 1.44
N HIS A 19 16.51 -69.13 0.50
CA HIS A 19 15.26 -68.34 0.51
C HIS A 19 14.31 -68.81 1.66
N PRO A 20 13.18 -68.13 2.01
CA PRO A 20 12.33 -67.30 1.13
C PRO A 20 11.54 -66.10 1.74
N HIS A 21 11.00 -65.30 0.80
CA HIS A 21 9.68 -64.64 0.71
C HIS A 21 8.91 -64.01 1.91
N ALA A 22 8.46 -62.78 1.61
CA ALA A 22 7.09 -62.25 1.67
C ALA A 22 6.54 -61.52 2.93
N LEU A 23 6.19 -60.24 2.68
CA LEU A 23 4.94 -59.51 3.03
C LEU A 23 4.22 -59.83 4.34
N LEU A 24 4.05 -58.81 5.21
CA LEU A 24 2.82 -58.67 6.01
C LEU A 24 2.42 -57.19 6.22
N LYS A 25 1.16 -56.92 5.86
CA LYS A 25 0.29 -55.84 6.33
C LYS A 25 -0.04 -56.05 7.81
N GLY A 26 -0.43 -54.99 8.54
CA GLY A 26 -1.14 -55.17 9.81
C GLY A 26 -1.36 -53.89 10.60
N ASN A 27 -2.56 -53.32 10.44
CA ASN A 27 -3.12 -52.19 11.17
C ASN A 27 -3.89 -52.70 12.41
N ALA A 28 -3.80 -52.01 13.56
CA ALA A 28 -4.76 -51.96 14.69
C ALA A 28 -4.08 -51.23 15.86
N GLY A 29 -4.55 -50.15 16.47
CA GLY A 29 -5.89 -49.62 16.62
C GLY A 29 -6.35 -49.79 18.08
N GLN A 30 -6.45 -48.68 18.83
CA GLN A 30 -7.57 -48.29 19.73
C GLN A 30 -7.16 -47.45 20.95
N ASN A 31 -7.73 -46.23 20.97
CA ASN A 31 -8.39 -45.50 22.07
C ASN A 31 -7.88 -45.59 23.52
N ALA A 32 -7.56 -44.42 24.11
CA ALA A 32 -8.17 -44.00 25.38
C ALA A 32 -7.98 -42.48 25.63
N SER A 33 -9.09 -41.87 26.05
CA SER A 33 -9.32 -40.48 26.43
C SER A 33 -8.72 -40.08 27.79
N SER A 34 -8.36 -38.80 27.88
CA SER A 34 -8.19 -37.87 29.05
C SER A 34 -9.29 -37.98 30.16
N PRO A 35 -9.22 -37.32 31.35
CA PRO A 35 -8.14 -36.82 32.24
C PRO A 35 -8.35 -37.16 33.75
N SER A 36 -7.43 -36.77 34.68
CA SER A 36 -7.77 -35.84 35.79
C SER A 36 -6.61 -35.49 36.76
N ARG A 37 -6.61 -34.18 37.12
CA ARG A 37 -6.31 -33.53 38.41
C ARG A 37 -5.51 -34.29 39.47
N SER A 38 -4.28 -33.84 39.73
CA SER A 38 -3.82 -33.39 41.06
C SER A 38 -2.32 -33.12 41.05
N ARG A 39 -1.90 -31.85 40.92
CA ARG A 39 -0.60 -31.33 41.42
C ARG A 39 -0.28 -29.84 41.12
N LYS A 40 -1.23 -29.04 40.62
CA LYS A 40 -1.00 -27.60 40.34
C LYS A 40 -1.74 -26.65 41.31
N LEU A 41 -1.77 -26.97 42.62
CA LEU A 41 -2.48 -26.15 43.62
C LEU A 41 -1.64 -25.70 44.81
N LEU A 42 -0.31 -25.78 44.74
CA LEU A 42 0.57 -25.40 45.87
C LEU A 42 1.54 -24.26 45.59
N ILE A 43 1.49 -23.63 44.40
CA ILE A 43 2.40 -22.52 44.05
C ILE A 43 1.65 -21.18 43.79
N GLY A 44 0.33 -21.20 43.59
CA GLY A 44 -0.48 -19.99 43.36
C GLY A 44 -0.92 -19.22 44.61
N GLY A 45 -0.71 -19.76 45.81
CA GLY A 45 -1.26 -19.21 47.06
C GLY A 45 -0.43 -18.12 47.75
N LEU A 46 0.83 -17.90 47.35
CA LEU A 46 1.76 -17.00 48.06
C LEU A 46 1.96 -15.63 47.39
N ILE A 47 1.52 -15.45 46.15
CA ILE A 47 1.68 -14.17 45.42
C ILE A 47 0.48 -13.23 45.65
N ILE A 48 -0.70 -13.77 46.00
CA ILE A 48 -1.93 -12.98 46.17
C ILE A 48 -2.00 -12.28 47.55
N ALA A 49 -1.26 -12.75 48.55
CA ALA A 49 -1.24 -12.12 49.88
C ALA A 49 -0.36 -10.85 49.97
N GLY A 50 0.56 -10.64 49.02
CA GLY A 50 1.45 -9.46 49.01
C GLY A 50 0.85 -8.20 48.38
N ILE A 51 -0.10 -8.34 47.47
CA ILE A 51 -0.66 -7.22 46.70
C ILE A 51 -1.83 -6.54 47.44
N ILE A 52 -2.51 -7.24 48.36
CA ILE A 52 -3.66 -6.70 49.10
C ILE A 52 -3.27 -5.74 50.24
N ILE A 53 -2.00 -5.73 50.66
CA ILE A 53 -1.53 -4.84 51.76
C ILE A 53 -1.05 -3.46 51.26
N VAL A 54 -0.74 -3.31 49.96
CA VAL A 54 -0.24 -2.03 49.40
C VAL A 54 -1.37 -1.12 48.89
N VAL A 55 -2.54 -1.68 48.54
CA VAL A 55 -3.70 -0.89 48.08
C VAL A 55 -4.57 -0.38 49.25
N GLY A 56 -4.41 -0.94 50.45
CA GLY A 56 -5.17 -0.54 51.65
C GLY A 56 -4.68 0.71 52.38
N LEU A 57 -3.56 1.32 51.96
CA LEU A 57 -2.91 2.45 52.66
C LEU A 57 -2.93 3.79 51.89
N SER A 58 -3.54 3.86 50.70
CA SER A 58 -3.59 5.07 49.88
C SER A 58 -4.98 5.69 49.69
N VAL A 59 -6.03 5.16 50.35
CA VAL A 59 -7.41 5.69 50.24
C VAL A 59 -7.94 6.31 51.56
N GLY A 60 -7.13 6.38 52.61
CA GLY A 60 -7.54 6.97 53.89
C GLY A 60 -6.66 8.14 54.29
N LEU A 61 -6.95 9.35 53.77
CA LEU A 61 -6.78 10.68 54.41
C LEU A 61 -6.80 11.78 53.34
N GLY A 62 -7.83 12.64 53.33
CA GLY A 62 -7.75 13.91 52.58
C GLY A 62 -9.05 14.52 52.05
N VAL A 63 -10.18 14.40 52.77
CA VAL A 63 -11.34 15.29 52.54
C VAL A 63 -11.16 16.55 53.36
N GLY A 64 -11.22 17.71 52.71
CA GLY A 64 -11.69 18.96 53.31
C GLY A 64 -10.69 20.12 53.32
N LEU A 65 -10.91 21.12 52.47
CA LEU A 65 -11.30 22.48 52.91
C LEU A 65 -11.46 23.43 51.72
N SER A 66 -12.65 24.02 51.66
CA SER A 66 -13.02 25.18 50.85
C SER A 66 -12.38 26.44 51.45
N VAL A 67 -11.71 27.25 50.63
CA VAL A 67 -11.45 28.67 50.95
C VAL A 67 -11.64 29.52 49.68
N ARG A 68 -12.65 30.39 49.77
CA ARG A 68 -12.88 31.59 48.96
C ARG A 68 -11.80 32.62 49.27
N ASN A 69 -11.28 33.33 48.26
CA ASN A 69 -10.84 34.71 48.45
C ASN A 69 -10.89 35.52 47.14
N ASP A 70 -11.42 36.72 47.28
CA ASP A 70 -11.63 37.76 46.28
C ASP A 70 -10.37 38.61 46.03
N HIS A 71 -10.41 39.35 44.90
CA HIS A 71 -9.64 40.57 44.58
C HIS A 71 -8.15 40.36 44.22
N ARG A 72 -7.52 41.01 43.23
CA ARG A 72 -7.72 42.34 42.61
C ARG A 72 -6.92 42.45 41.30
N HIS A 73 -7.35 43.36 40.41
CA HIS A 73 -6.62 43.82 39.22
C HIS A 73 -5.18 44.30 39.50
N SER A 74 -4.26 43.97 38.60
CA SER A 74 -3.21 44.90 38.15
C SER A 74 -2.80 44.61 36.70
N SER A 75 -3.14 45.55 35.83
CA SER A 75 -2.70 45.66 34.44
C SER A 75 -1.24 46.13 34.35
N SER A 76 -0.42 45.46 33.55
CA SER A 76 0.76 46.07 32.93
C SER A 76 0.89 45.59 31.48
N SER A 77 0.72 46.53 30.57
CA SER A 77 0.79 46.41 29.11
C SER A 77 2.22 46.58 28.59
N SER A 78 2.63 45.81 27.57
CA SER A 78 3.37 46.17 26.32
C SER A 78 3.89 44.89 25.60
N PRO A 79 4.31 44.91 24.32
CA PRO A 79 3.44 44.78 23.15
C PRO A 79 3.76 43.57 22.24
N GLY A 80 2.72 43.14 21.51
CA GLY A 80 2.64 42.25 20.34
C GLY A 80 3.87 41.55 19.76
N THR A 81 3.80 40.22 19.79
CA THR A 81 4.24 39.35 18.68
C THR A 81 3.10 38.37 18.41
N SER A 82 2.51 38.47 17.22
CA SER A 82 1.42 37.61 16.76
C SER A 82 1.95 36.22 16.44
N SER A 83 1.86 35.30 17.40
CA SER A 83 1.90 33.86 17.16
C SER A 83 0.46 33.35 17.05
N SER A 84 0.05 32.95 15.85
CA SER A 84 -1.21 32.24 15.63
C SER A 84 -1.09 30.80 16.16
N SER A 85 -1.25 30.63 17.47
CA SER A 85 -1.57 29.36 18.08
C SER A 85 -3.10 29.21 18.08
N GLY A 86 -3.61 28.44 17.12
CA GLY A 86 -5.02 28.08 17.02
C GLY A 86 -5.15 26.58 16.87
N ALA A 87 -4.92 25.85 17.95
CA ALA A 87 -5.49 24.53 18.14
C ALA A 87 -6.96 24.73 18.53
N ASP A 88 -7.83 24.86 17.53
CA ASP A 88 -9.26 24.68 17.67
C ASP A 88 -9.70 23.81 16.50
N GLY A 89 -10.21 22.61 16.80
CA GLY A 89 -10.70 21.64 15.81
C GLY A 89 -11.99 22.07 15.10
N SER A 90 -12.25 23.37 15.03
CA SER A 90 -13.35 23.93 14.27
C SER A 90 -12.94 24.07 12.80
N VAL A 91 -13.61 23.34 11.92
CA VAL A 91 -13.49 23.52 10.47
C VAL A 91 -13.75 25.01 10.14
N PRO A 92 -12.80 25.74 9.51
CA PRO A 92 -12.97 27.14 9.15
C PRO A 92 -14.26 27.32 8.35
N SER A 93 -15.11 28.23 8.83
CA SER A 93 -16.45 28.50 8.32
C SER A 93 -16.51 29.04 6.88
N ASN A 94 -15.39 29.16 6.17
CA ASN A 94 -15.28 29.79 4.86
C ASN A 94 -14.78 28.85 3.74
N LEU A 95 -14.37 27.61 4.04
CA LEU A 95 -14.01 26.67 2.98
C LEU A 95 -15.29 26.13 2.31
N PRO A 96 -15.36 26.08 0.97
CA PRO A 96 -16.49 25.47 0.30
C PRO A 96 -16.55 23.95 0.54
N MET A 97 -17.75 23.39 0.41
CA MET A 97 -17.97 21.94 0.51
C MET A 97 -17.42 21.20 -0.72
N THR A 98 -17.04 19.93 -0.54
CA THR A 98 -16.82 19.01 -1.66
C THR A 98 -18.11 18.83 -2.47
N ASN A 99 -17.94 18.51 -3.75
CA ASN A 99 -19.03 18.15 -4.64
C ASN A 99 -19.71 16.87 -4.14
N ALA A 100 -21.02 16.77 -4.34
CA ALA A 100 -21.75 15.55 -4.01
C ALA A 100 -21.22 14.37 -4.83
N VAL A 101 -20.86 13.29 -4.14
CA VAL A 101 -20.42 12.04 -4.75
C VAL A 101 -21.65 11.23 -5.15
N ALA A 102 -21.67 10.71 -6.37
CA ALA A 102 -22.74 9.83 -6.81
C ALA A 102 -22.65 8.50 -6.03
N SER A 103 -23.77 8.07 -5.43
CA SER A 103 -23.81 6.79 -4.72
C SER A 103 -23.81 5.58 -5.66
N SER A 104 -24.25 5.76 -6.89
CA SER A 104 -24.27 4.72 -7.92
C SER A 104 -22.92 4.60 -8.64
N ALA A 105 -22.47 3.37 -8.87
CA ALA A 105 -21.30 3.07 -9.70
C ALA A 105 -21.44 3.64 -11.12
N ALA A 106 -20.37 4.26 -11.60
CA ALA A 106 -20.21 4.60 -13.01
C ALA A 106 -19.58 3.40 -13.74
N PHE A 107 -20.16 3.01 -14.86
CA PHE A 107 -19.55 2.06 -15.78
C PHE A 107 -18.47 2.77 -16.59
N LEU A 108 -17.35 2.08 -16.77
CA LEU A 108 -16.25 2.56 -17.61
C LEU A 108 -16.64 2.42 -19.09
N SER A 109 -16.12 3.34 -19.89
CA SER A 109 -16.51 3.46 -21.28
C SER A 109 -15.91 2.35 -22.15
N MET A 110 -16.68 1.30 -22.42
CA MET A 110 -16.26 0.24 -23.34
C MET A 110 -16.07 0.72 -24.80
N ASP A 111 -16.62 1.88 -25.16
CA ASP A 111 -16.50 2.47 -26.49
C ASP A 111 -15.05 2.89 -26.82
N ILE A 112 -14.24 3.21 -25.81
CA ILE A 112 -12.86 3.62 -26.05
C ILE A 112 -11.94 2.42 -26.28
N ALA A 113 -12.28 1.21 -25.81
CA ALA A 113 -11.36 0.07 -25.78
C ALA A 113 -10.74 -0.31 -27.14
N ASN A 114 -11.40 0.03 -28.24
CA ASN A 114 -10.95 -0.22 -29.61
C ASN A 114 -10.58 1.04 -30.42
N ALA A 115 -10.61 2.23 -29.80
CA ALA A 115 -10.33 3.49 -30.47
C ALA A 115 -8.86 3.61 -30.90
N ALA A 116 -8.58 4.49 -31.87
CA ALA A 116 -7.22 4.86 -32.25
C ALA A 116 -6.52 5.66 -31.15
N PRO A 117 -5.18 5.54 -31.02
CA PRO A 117 -4.40 6.40 -30.14
C PRO A 117 -4.75 7.87 -30.34
N SER A 118 -5.04 8.55 -29.25
CA SER A 118 -5.52 9.93 -29.20
C SER A 118 -4.86 10.68 -28.05
N THR A 119 -4.94 12.01 -28.08
CA THR A 119 -4.53 12.84 -26.94
C THR A 119 -5.74 13.09 -26.05
N ARG A 120 -5.61 12.77 -24.77
CA ARG A 120 -6.62 13.03 -23.74
C ARG A 120 -6.10 14.11 -22.81
N THR A 121 -6.90 15.15 -22.64
CA THR A 121 -6.52 16.32 -21.85
C THR A 121 -7.44 16.45 -20.64
N TYR A 122 -6.84 16.68 -19.48
CA TYR A 122 -7.52 16.85 -18.21
C TYR A 122 -7.01 18.10 -17.50
N ASP A 123 -7.90 18.81 -16.83
CA ASP A 123 -7.56 19.94 -15.96
C ASP A 123 -7.82 19.54 -14.51
N PHE A 124 -6.78 19.56 -13.70
CA PHE A 124 -6.80 19.24 -12.28
C PHE A 124 -6.60 20.53 -11.49
N VAL A 125 -7.58 20.88 -10.67
CA VAL A 125 -7.49 21.99 -9.72
C VAL A 125 -7.39 21.41 -8.32
N VAL A 126 -6.22 21.51 -7.72
CA VAL A 126 -5.95 21.01 -6.36
C VAL A 126 -6.31 22.11 -5.36
N GLU A 127 -7.17 21.81 -4.40
CA GLU A 127 -7.72 22.80 -3.48
C GLU A 127 -8.18 22.22 -2.14
N GLU A 128 -8.27 23.08 -1.14
CA GLU A 128 -8.84 22.74 0.17
C GLU A 128 -10.37 22.84 0.14
N ARG A 129 -11.03 21.87 0.78
CA ARG A 129 -12.49 21.77 0.91
C ARG A 129 -12.87 21.22 2.29
N VAL A 130 -14.15 21.37 2.61
CA VAL A 130 -14.79 20.60 3.69
C VAL A 130 -15.57 19.45 3.08
N GLY A 131 -15.37 18.23 3.57
CA GLY A 131 -16.11 17.07 3.10
C GLY A 131 -16.64 16.23 4.26
N ALA A 132 -17.54 15.30 3.94
CA ALA A 132 -18.05 14.31 4.89
C ALA A 132 -18.25 12.94 4.21
N PRO A 133 -17.16 12.25 3.80
CA PRO A 133 -17.25 10.98 3.07
C PRO A 133 -18.05 9.90 3.81
N ASP A 134 -17.98 9.92 5.14
CA ASP A 134 -18.67 9.02 6.07
C ASP A 134 -19.64 9.78 6.99
N GLY A 135 -20.05 10.99 6.61
CA GLY A 135 -21.02 11.79 7.37
C GLY A 135 -20.41 12.65 8.48
N VAL A 136 -19.11 12.52 8.78
CA VAL A 136 -18.38 13.41 9.70
C VAL A 136 -17.66 14.50 8.91
N LEU A 137 -17.89 15.77 9.28
CA LEU A 137 -17.24 16.90 8.62
C LEU A 137 -15.74 16.91 8.93
N LYS A 138 -14.92 16.96 7.87
CA LYS A 138 -13.47 17.08 7.96
C LYS A 138 -12.89 18.01 6.91
N HIS A 139 -11.66 18.46 7.16
CA HIS A 139 -10.83 19.09 6.16
C HIS A 139 -10.38 18.07 5.11
N MET A 140 -10.46 18.44 3.84
CA MET A 140 -10.01 17.60 2.74
C MET A 140 -9.17 18.40 1.75
N LEU A 141 -8.18 17.73 1.17
CA LEU A 141 -7.43 18.22 0.02
C LEU A 141 -7.95 17.45 -1.19
N VAL A 142 -8.52 18.13 -2.18
CA VAL A 142 -9.25 17.45 -3.26
C VAL A 142 -8.88 18.00 -4.63
N VAL A 143 -9.16 17.22 -5.67
CA VAL A 143 -9.01 17.63 -7.06
C VAL A 143 -10.39 17.92 -7.65
N ASN A 144 -10.55 19.10 -8.26
CA ASN A 144 -11.80 19.55 -8.88
C ASN A 144 -12.99 19.55 -7.91
N GLY A 145 -12.74 19.74 -6.62
CA GLY A 145 -13.75 19.69 -5.56
C GLY A 145 -14.31 18.29 -5.26
N GLN A 146 -13.72 17.20 -5.79
CA GLN A 146 -14.27 15.85 -5.69
C GLN A 146 -13.37 14.93 -4.85
N TYR A 147 -13.98 14.01 -4.11
CA TYR A 147 -13.30 12.88 -3.47
C TYR A 147 -14.10 11.59 -3.70
N PRO A 148 -13.49 10.53 -4.28
CA PRO A 148 -12.17 10.52 -4.89
C PRO A 148 -12.12 11.51 -6.06
N GLY A 149 -10.92 11.89 -6.48
CA GLY A 149 -10.72 12.75 -7.63
C GLY A 149 -11.13 12.08 -8.95
N PRO A 150 -11.07 12.82 -10.07
CA PRO A 150 -11.53 12.34 -11.36
C PRO A 150 -10.85 11.04 -11.81
N THR A 151 -11.66 10.10 -12.30
CA THR A 151 -11.15 8.90 -12.99
C THR A 151 -10.61 9.29 -14.37
N ILE A 152 -9.38 8.87 -14.68
CA ILE A 152 -8.83 8.98 -16.04
C ILE A 152 -8.97 7.62 -16.75
N GLU A 153 -9.59 7.65 -17.93
CA GLU A 153 -9.76 6.48 -18.80
C GLU A 153 -8.96 6.68 -20.09
N ALA A 154 -8.19 5.67 -20.49
CA ALA A 154 -7.30 5.75 -21.64
C ALA A 154 -7.13 4.41 -22.34
N ASN A 155 -6.55 4.43 -23.54
CA ASN A 155 -6.14 3.24 -24.25
C ASN A 155 -4.61 3.16 -24.32
N THR A 156 -4.11 1.96 -24.59
CA THR A 156 -2.69 1.77 -24.85
C THR A 156 -2.31 2.59 -26.09
N GLY A 157 -1.22 3.35 -25.99
CA GLY A 157 -0.77 4.32 -26.98
C GLY A 157 -1.38 5.72 -26.88
N ASP A 158 -2.39 5.95 -26.05
CA ASP A 158 -2.93 7.31 -25.85
C ASP A 158 -1.88 8.21 -25.17
N ARG A 159 -1.90 9.49 -25.56
CA ARG A 159 -1.13 10.55 -24.92
C ARG A 159 -1.98 11.24 -23.87
N ILE A 160 -1.48 11.32 -22.64
CA ILE A 160 -2.16 11.99 -21.55
C ILE A 160 -1.50 13.33 -21.29
N VAL A 161 -2.34 14.37 -21.20
CA VAL A 161 -1.94 15.73 -20.85
C VAL A 161 -2.77 16.16 -19.66
N VAL A 162 -2.17 16.29 -18.48
CA VAL A 162 -2.87 16.78 -17.28
C VAL A 162 -2.28 18.11 -16.86
N ASN A 163 -3.11 19.15 -16.91
CA ASN A 163 -2.77 20.47 -16.41
C ASN A 163 -3.18 20.58 -14.94
N VAL A 164 -2.21 20.52 -14.04
CA VAL A 164 -2.42 20.57 -12.59
C VAL A 164 -2.20 22.01 -12.11
N THR A 165 -3.22 22.62 -11.52
CA THR A 165 -3.18 23.95 -10.92
C THR A 165 -3.30 23.83 -9.41
N ASN A 166 -2.31 24.33 -8.67
CA ASN A 166 -2.29 24.28 -7.23
C ASN A 166 -2.92 25.55 -6.62
N LYS A 167 -4.06 25.41 -5.92
CA LYS A 167 -4.69 26.49 -5.15
C LYS A 167 -4.50 26.34 -3.63
N MET A 168 -3.78 25.31 -3.19
CA MET A 168 -3.47 25.10 -1.78
C MET A 168 -2.36 26.04 -1.30
N PRO A 169 -2.23 26.26 0.02
CA PRO A 169 -1.13 27.05 0.59
C PRO A 169 0.24 26.34 0.52
N ASN A 170 0.26 25.02 0.35
CA ASN A 170 1.48 24.22 0.28
C ASN A 170 1.74 23.73 -1.16
N SER A 171 2.99 23.42 -1.49
CA SER A 171 3.32 22.82 -2.78
C SER A 171 2.77 21.40 -2.90
N THR A 172 2.56 20.92 -4.13
CA THR A 172 2.03 19.57 -4.39
C THR A 172 2.63 18.99 -5.67
N ALA A 173 2.60 17.67 -5.83
CA ALA A 173 2.92 17.00 -7.08
C ALA A 173 2.03 15.76 -7.21
N ILE A 174 1.66 15.39 -8.43
CA ILE A 174 0.80 14.24 -8.69
C ILE A 174 1.64 13.11 -9.26
N HIS A 175 1.74 12.02 -8.50
CA HIS A 175 2.36 10.77 -8.94
C HIS A 175 1.36 9.88 -9.68
N TRP A 176 1.87 9.20 -10.68
CA TRP A 176 1.12 8.32 -11.57
C TRP A 176 1.48 6.86 -11.27
N HIS A 177 0.86 6.31 -10.22
CA HIS A 177 1.23 5.02 -9.64
C HIS A 177 1.34 3.92 -10.70
N GLY A 178 2.42 3.14 -10.63
CA GLY A 178 2.63 1.97 -11.50
C GLY A 178 2.89 2.28 -12.98
N LEU A 179 2.90 3.56 -13.40
CA LEU A 179 3.31 3.95 -14.75
C LEU A 179 4.83 3.96 -14.88
N PHE A 180 5.31 3.55 -16.05
CA PHE A 180 6.75 3.46 -16.28
C PHE A 180 7.41 4.81 -16.54
N GLN A 181 6.68 5.82 -17.03
CA GLN A 181 7.25 7.13 -17.36
C GLN A 181 8.53 7.04 -18.23
N ARG A 182 8.54 6.11 -19.19
CA ARG A 182 9.70 5.88 -20.07
C ARG A 182 10.03 7.16 -20.83
N GLY A 183 11.25 7.65 -20.68
CA GLY A 183 11.73 8.91 -21.28
C GLY A 183 11.08 10.19 -20.72
N THR A 184 10.25 10.07 -19.68
CA THR A 184 9.47 11.16 -19.07
C THR A 184 9.55 11.10 -17.55
N ASN A 185 10.66 10.61 -16.99
CA ASN A 185 10.86 10.47 -15.54
C ASN A 185 10.63 11.78 -14.76
N TYR A 186 10.91 12.94 -15.33
CA TYR A 186 10.60 14.25 -14.72
C TYR A 186 9.09 14.51 -14.54
N TYR A 187 8.21 13.75 -15.21
CA TYR A 187 6.75 13.74 -15.01
C TYR A 187 6.27 12.64 -14.07
N ASP A 188 7.16 11.89 -13.42
CA ASP A 188 6.78 10.88 -12.43
C ASP A 188 6.04 11.47 -11.23
N GLY A 189 6.24 12.75 -10.90
CA GLY A 189 5.39 13.42 -9.92
C GLY A 189 5.84 13.32 -8.46
N THR A 190 7.12 13.02 -8.22
CA THR A 190 7.67 12.79 -6.88
C THR A 190 8.47 14.00 -6.40
N VAL A 191 7.97 14.68 -5.36
CA VAL A 191 8.62 15.88 -4.80
C VAL A 191 10.02 15.53 -4.29
N ALA A 192 10.97 16.40 -4.58
CA ALA A 192 12.40 16.28 -4.26
C ALA A 192 13.15 15.10 -4.91
N ILE A 193 12.48 14.26 -5.72
CA ILE A 193 13.12 13.16 -6.45
C ILE A 193 13.16 13.46 -7.94
N THR A 194 12.00 13.49 -8.61
CA THR A 194 11.93 13.75 -10.06
C THR A 194 11.63 15.21 -10.39
N GLN A 195 10.96 15.90 -9.47
CA GLN A 195 10.61 17.31 -9.63
C GLN A 195 10.51 18.02 -8.29
N CYS A 196 10.41 19.34 -8.35
CA CYS A 196 9.99 20.16 -7.21
C CYS A 196 8.45 20.17 -7.12
N GLY A 197 7.93 20.57 -5.97
CA GLY A 197 6.49 20.74 -5.80
C GLY A 197 5.98 21.93 -6.61
N ILE A 198 4.78 21.80 -7.19
CA ILE A 198 4.06 22.87 -7.88
C ILE A 198 3.73 23.93 -6.82
N PRO A 199 4.29 25.15 -6.89
CA PRO A 199 4.06 26.16 -5.86
C PRO A 199 2.59 26.63 -5.80
N PRO A 200 2.15 27.20 -4.66
CA PRO A 200 0.84 27.82 -4.53
C PRO A 200 0.56 28.84 -5.64
N GLY A 201 -0.59 28.72 -6.30
CA GLY A 201 -1.04 29.60 -7.38
C GLY A 201 -0.46 29.28 -8.76
N GLU A 202 0.44 28.31 -8.88
CA GLU A 202 1.08 27.92 -10.14
C GLU A 202 0.43 26.68 -10.76
N SER A 203 0.77 26.43 -12.02
CA SER A 203 0.34 25.25 -12.75
C SER A 203 1.52 24.50 -13.38
N MET A 204 1.36 23.20 -13.56
CA MET A 204 2.30 22.33 -14.27
C MET A 204 1.55 21.37 -15.19
N VAL A 205 2.12 21.08 -16.36
CA VAL A 205 1.54 20.16 -17.33
C VAL A 205 2.32 18.86 -17.35
N TYR A 206 1.70 17.79 -16.89
CA TYR A 206 2.20 16.43 -17.05
C TYR A 206 1.86 15.91 -18.45
N ASN A 207 2.83 15.31 -19.12
CA ASN A 207 2.68 14.97 -20.53
C ASN A 207 3.45 13.68 -20.90
N PHE A 208 2.74 12.57 -20.96
CA PHE A 208 3.32 11.25 -21.21
C PHE A 208 2.39 10.39 -22.06
N THR A 209 2.90 9.27 -22.56
CA THR A 209 2.16 8.34 -23.42
C THR A 209 2.15 6.96 -22.79
N PHE A 210 1.04 6.23 -22.91
CA PHE A 210 0.96 4.82 -22.50
C PHE A 210 1.68 3.93 -23.50
N ASP A 211 3.00 3.83 -23.39
CA ASP A 211 3.80 2.95 -24.25
C ASP A 211 3.69 1.49 -23.79
N GLY A 212 2.64 0.80 -24.25
CA GLY A 212 2.42 -0.63 -23.98
C GLY A 212 1.94 -0.98 -22.56
N TRP A 213 1.70 0.02 -21.70
CA TRP A 213 1.06 -0.20 -20.40
C TRP A 213 -0.43 -0.55 -20.56
N VAL A 214 -0.93 -1.50 -19.79
CA VAL A 214 -2.31 -2.03 -19.81
C VAL A 214 -2.73 -2.38 -18.37
N GLY A 215 -4.01 -2.21 -18.03
CA GLY A 215 -4.57 -2.67 -16.76
C GLY A 215 -5.11 -1.55 -15.88
N SER A 216 -5.06 -1.75 -14.56
CA SER A 216 -5.69 -0.88 -13.54
C SER A 216 -4.64 -0.15 -12.69
N THR A 217 -4.76 1.17 -12.61
CA THR A 217 -3.91 1.98 -11.72
C THR A 217 -4.58 3.28 -11.29
N TRP A 218 -3.86 4.06 -10.49
CA TRP A 218 -4.33 5.22 -9.74
C TRP A 218 -3.28 6.32 -9.71
N TRP A 219 -3.70 7.51 -9.29
CA TRP A 219 -2.86 8.69 -9.14
C TRP A 219 -3.09 9.26 -7.76
N HIS A 220 -2.06 9.88 -7.19
CA HIS A 220 -2.16 10.50 -5.88
C HIS A 220 -1.14 11.61 -5.71
N ALA A 221 -1.33 12.47 -4.72
CA ALA A 221 -0.28 13.40 -4.32
C ALA A 221 0.94 12.65 -3.77
N HIS A 222 2.13 13.11 -4.14
CA HIS A 222 3.42 12.61 -3.63
C HIS A 222 4.19 13.76 -2.99
N ALA A 223 3.52 14.42 -2.04
CA ALA A 223 4.02 15.56 -1.28
C ALA A 223 3.51 15.46 0.17
N GLY A 224 4.42 15.18 1.11
CA GLY A 224 4.05 14.93 2.51
C GLY A 224 2.99 13.83 2.61
N THR A 225 1.92 14.09 3.37
CA THR A 225 0.80 13.18 3.60
C THR A 225 -0.47 13.55 2.82
N GLN A 226 -0.34 14.40 1.80
CA GLN A 226 -1.49 15.06 1.18
C GLN A 226 -2.54 14.12 0.58
N TYR A 227 -2.15 12.93 0.10
CA TYR A 227 -3.13 12.02 -0.49
C TYR A 227 -4.06 11.39 0.55
N THR A 228 -3.60 11.22 1.80
CA THR A 228 -4.43 10.77 2.94
C THR A 228 -5.61 11.71 3.19
N ASP A 229 -5.47 12.99 2.86
CA ASP A 229 -6.52 13.99 3.01
C ASP A 229 -7.42 14.14 1.76
N GLY A 230 -7.16 13.38 0.69
CA GLY A 230 -8.09 13.22 -0.43
C GLY A 230 -7.54 13.48 -1.83
N ILE A 231 -6.25 13.83 -2.01
CA ILE A 231 -5.65 14.02 -3.34
C ILE A 231 -5.29 12.65 -3.92
N THR A 232 -6.31 11.92 -4.34
CA THR A 232 -6.20 10.59 -4.93
C THR A 232 -7.34 10.36 -5.92
N GLY A 233 -7.11 9.54 -6.93
CA GLY A 233 -8.15 9.11 -7.85
C GLY A 233 -7.70 7.94 -8.71
N ALA A 234 -8.67 7.26 -9.32
CA ALA A 234 -8.37 6.22 -10.31
C ALA A 234 -7.74 6.89 -11.55
N LEU A 235 -6.61 6.39 -12.02
CA LEU A 235 -5.81 7.05 -13.06
C LEU A 235 -5.91 6.38 -14.39
N VAL A 236 -5.76 5.08 -14.43
CA VAL A 236 -5.76 4.47 -15.75
C VAL A 236 -6.36 3.11 -15.69
N ILE A 237 -7.44 3.04 -16.42
CA ILE A 237 -8.01 1.81 -16.89
C ILE A 237 -7.62 1.79 -18.35
N VAL A 238 -6.45 1.19 -18.62
CA VAL A 238 -5.97 1.05 -19.98
C VAL A 238 -6.55 -0.21 -20.57
N HIS A 239 -7.45 -0.03 -21.52
CA HIS A 239 -7.90 -1.10 -22.38
C HIS A 239 -6.85 -1.36 -23.47
N ALA A 240 -6.57 -2.64 -23.71
CA ALA A 240 -5.85 -3.09 -24.88
C ALA A 240 -6.83 -3.69 -25.89
N ARG A 241 -6.61 -3.42 -27.18
CA ARG A 241 -7.44 -3.97 -28.27
C ARG A 241 -7.53 -5.50 -28.28
N ASN A 242 -6.50 -6.16 -27.77
CA ASN A 242 -6.39 -7.62 -27.64
C ASN A 242 -6.01 -7.99 -26.20
N GLU A 243 -6.74 -7.48 -25.21
CA GLU A 243 -6.51 -7.85 -23.81
C GLU A 243 -6.69 -9.37 -23.63
N SER A 244 -5.72 -10.02 -22.98
CA SER A 244 -5.71 -11.48 -22.77
C SER A 244 -6.50 -11.88 -21.51
N VAL A 245 -7.66 -11.26 -21.28
CA VAL A 245 -8.54 -11.52 -20.13
C VAL A 245 -9.85 -12.17 -20.61
N PRO A 246 -10.55 -12.95 -19.75
CA PRO A 246 -11.84 -13.51 -20.10
C PRO A 246 -12.87 -12.41 -20.43
N ALA A 247 -13.87 -12.74 -21.25
CA ALA A 247 -14.91 -11.79 -21.64
C ALA A 247 -15.80 -11.36 -20.46
N TYR A 248 -16.21 -10.09 -20.47
CA TYR A 248 -17.09 -9.47 -19.49
C TYR A 248 -18.07 -8.51 -20.18
N ASP A 249 -19.22 -8.27 -19.55
CA ASP A 249 -20.34 -7.46 -20.03
C ASP A 249 -20.29 -6.00 -19.53
N GLY A 250 -19.49 -5.71 -18.51
CA GLY A 250 -19.29 -4.35 -17.99
C GLY A 250 -18.06 -4.25 -17.09
N ASP A 251 -17.57 -3.02 -16.89
CA ASP A 251 -16.32 -2.74 -16.19
C ASP A 251 -16.53 -1.57 -15.20
N ILE A 252 -16.06 -1.74 -13.95
CA ILE A 252 -16.35 -0.85 -12.83
C ILE A 252 -15.10 -0.68 -11.97
N ALA A 253 -14.73 0.57 -11.65
CA ALA A 253 -13.67 0.87 -10.70
C ALA A 253 -14.20 0.92 -9.26
N ILE A 254 -13.50 0.25 -8.35
CA ILE A 254 -13.77 0.19 -6.92
C ILE A 254 -12.52 0.66 -6.17
N GLN A 255 -12.52 1.93 -5.80
CA GLN A 255 -11.51 2.56 -4.95
C GLN A 255 -11.90 2.36 -3.49
N MET A 256 -11.04 1.71 -2.73
CA MET A 256 -11.17 1.51 -1.30
C MET A 256 -10.09 2.32 -0.60
N ALA A 257 -10.40 2.91 0.54
CA ALA A 257 -9.42 3.69 1.31
C ALA A 257 -9.81 3.68 2.79
N ASP A 258 -8.81 3.65 3.68
CA ASP A 258 -9.00 4.07 5.06
C ASP A 258 -9.29 5.58 5.14
N LEU A 259 -9.95 6.00 6.22
CA LEU A 259 -10.40 7.37 6.42
C LEU A 259 -10.08 7.84 7.85
N TYR A 260 -9.49 9.03 7.92
CA TYR A 260 -9.20 9.74 9.16
C TYR A 260 -10.07 10.99 9.24
N HIS A 261 -10.61 11.30 10.42
CA HIS A 261 -11.29 12.57 10.71
C HIS A 261 -10.28 13.68 11.02
N GLY A 262 -9.14 13.32 11.60
CA GLY A 262 -8.00 14.21 11.81
C GLY A 262 -7.28 14.56 10.50
N PHE A 263 -6.74 15.78 10.43
CA PHE A 263 -5.93 16.21 9.28
C PHE A 263 -4.55 15.56 9.33
N SER A 264 -4.12 14.94 8.23
CA SER A 264 -2.97 14.04 8.23
C SER A 264 -1.64 14.65 8.71
N PRO A 265 -1.30 15.94 8.45
CA PRO A 265 -0.05 16.52 8.96
C PRO A 265 -0.03 16.64 10.50
N ALA A 266 -1.19 16.81 11.14
CA ALA A 266 -1.28 16.87 12.59
C ALA A 266 -1.04 15.48 13.21
N LEU A 267 -1.61 14.44 12.59
CA LEU A 267 -1.39 13.04 12.98
C LEU A 267 0.07 12.63 12.79
N LEU A 268 0.68 13.02 11.66
CA LEU A 268 2.10 12.78 11.40
C LEU A 268 3.00 13.47 12.44
N ASN A 269 2.69 14.71 12.82
CA ASN A 269 3.48 15.40 13.83
C ASN A 269 3.44 14.67 15.18
N LEU A 270 2.29 14.11 15.57
CA LEU A 270 2.18 13.28 16.78
C LEU A 270 2.98 11.98 16.65
N TYR A 271 2.89 11.31 15.49
CA TYR A 271 3.62 10.08 15.18
C TYR A 271 5.14 10.23 15.37
N HIS A 272 5.72 11.36 14.96
CA HIS A 272 7.16 11.63 15.14
C HIS A 272 7.59 11.84 16.59
N THR A 273 6.67 12.21 17.49
CA THR A 273 7.06 12.58 18.86
C THR A 273 7.37 11.35 19.73
N PRO A 274 8.19 11.52 20.79
CA PRO A 274 8.37 10.48 21.79
C PRO A 274 7.12 10.14 22.61
N GLY A 275 6.11 11.01 22.58
CA GLY A 275 4.81 10.74 23.19
C GLY A 275 3.92 9.91 22.27
N GLY A 276 4.18 9.92 20.96
CA GLY A 276 3.40 9.23 19.95
C GLY A 276 1.88 9.48 20.04
N LEU A 277 1.12 8.55 19.48
CA LEU A 277 -0.33 8.48 19.65
C LEU A 277 -0.65 7.53 20.81
N GLU A 278 -1.62 7.90 21.64
CA GLU A 278 -1.98 7.16 22.86
C GLU A 278 -0.79 6.88 23.82
N GLY A 279 0.22 7.76 23.81
CA GLY A 279 1.38 7.64 24.70
C GLY A 279 2.44 6.64 24.25
N THR A 280 2.27 6.02 23.08
CA THR A 280 3.21 5.02 22.54
C THR A 280 3.87 5.53 21.26
N PRO A 281 5.21 5.60 21.21
CA PRO A 281 5.94 6.10 20.06
C PRO A 281 5.83 5.17 18.86
N GLY A 282 5.81 5.73 17.66
CA GLY A 282 5.75 4.95 16.43
C GLY A 282 4.41 4.27 16.19
N ASN A 283 3.42 4.42 17.09
CA ASN A 283 2.06 3.99 16.82
C ASN A 283 1.52 4.73 15.60
N GLU A 284 1.28 3.99 14.54
CA GLU A 284 0.58 4.50 13.38
C GLU A 284 -0.82 4.97 13.80
N PRO A 285 -1.27 6.13 13.29
CA PRO A 285 -2.65 6.54 13.46
C PRO A 285 -3.61 5.43 13.02
N VAL A 286 -4.44 4.96 13.95
CA VAL A 286 -5.57 4.06 13.65
C VAL A 286 -6.66 4.88 12.97
N PRO A 287 -7.13 4.49 11.77
CA PRO A 287 -8.18 5.21 11.06
C PRO A 287 -9.50 5.19 11.83
N ASP A 288 -10.38 6.14 11.50
CA ASP A 288 -11.74 6.22 12.04
C ASP A 288 -12.72 5.33 11.25
N GLY A 289 -12.36 4.97 10.03
CA GLY A 289 -13.11 4.05 9.19
C GLY A 289 -12.51 3.96 7.79
N GLY A 290 -13.37 3.95 6.79
CA GLY A 290 -12.94 3.88 5.39
C GLY A 290 -14.06 4.23 4.42
N THR A 291 -13.77 4.08 3.13
CA THR A 291 -14.72 4.37 2.06
C THR A 291 -14.64 3.35 0.92
N ILE A 292 -15.76 3.17 0.23
CA ILE A 292 -15.83 2.56 -1.11
C ILE A 292 -16.29 3.66 -2.07
N ASN A 293 -15.47 3.98 -3.06
CA ASN A 293 -15.66 5.10 -4.00
C ASN A 293 -16.03 6.43 -3.29
N GLY A 294 -15.37 6.71 -2.17
CA GLY A 294 -15.56 7.94 -1.38
C GLY A 294 -16.80 7.96 -0.49
N ILE A 295 -17.49 6.84 -0.32
CA ILE A 295 -18.67 6.71 0.56
C ILE A 295 -18.34 5.76 1.69
N GLY A 296 -18.43 6.27 2.92
CA GLY A 296 -18.19 5.52 4.16
C GLY A 296 -19.42 5.48 5.06
N GLN A 297 -19.27 4.81 6.20
CA GLN A 297 -20.25 4.76 7.28
C GLN A 297 -19.53 5.03 8.60
N TYR A 298 -20.13 5.80 9.51
CA TYR A 298 -19.54 6.05 10.82
C TYR A 298 -20.61 6.17 11.91
N GLY A 299 -20.63 5.22 12.86
CA GLY A 299 -21.59 5.22 13.97
C GLY A 299 -23.05 5.34 13.51
N SER A 300 -23.73 6.43 13.89
CA SER A 300 -25.14 6.69 13.54
C SER A 300 -25.32 7.81 12.51
N THR A 301 -24.24 8.26 11.86
CA THR A 301 -24.34 9.30 10.83
C THR A 301 -25.16 8.81 9.66
N ASN A 302 -26.04 9.67 9.13
CA ASN A 302 -26.88 9.34 7.98
C ASN A 302 -26.06 9.40 6.68
N THR A 303 -25.36 8.32 6.35
CA THR A 303 -24.65 8.18 5.08
C THR A 303 -25.35 7.19 4.16
N SER A 304 -25.12 7.36 2.86
CA SER A 304 -25.55 6.37 1.87
C SER A 304 -24.58 5.20 1.82
N PHE A 305 -24.95 4.15 1.10
CA PHE A 305 -24.03 3.12 0.64
C PHE A 305 -23.63 3.41 -0.81
N PHE A 306 -22.37 3.12 -1.13
CA PHE A 306 -22.00 2.92 -2.53
C PHE A 306 -22.83 1.76 -3.08
N ASN A 307 -23.39 1.91 -4.27
CA ASN A 307 -24.28 0.92 -4.83
C ASN A 307 -24.10 0.72 -6.32
N VAL A 308 -24.45 -0.47 -6.78
CA VAL A 308 -24.39 -0.86 -8.18
C VAL A 308 -25.55 -1.77 -8.51
N THR A 309 -26.27 -1.46 -9.60
CA THR A 309 -27.33 -2.30 -10.15
C THR A 309 -26.85 -2.92 -11.46
N LEU A 310 -26.80 -4.25 -11.50
CA LEU A 310 -26.31 -5.05 -12.61
C LEU A 310 -27.45 -5.85 -13.27
N ALA A 311 -27.21 -6.36 -14.46
CA ALA A 311 -28.11 -7.32 -15.10
C ALA A 311 -27.83 -8.74 -14.59
N PRO A 312 -28.87 -9.59 -14.43
CA PRO A 312 -28.70 -10.98 -14.00
C PRO A 312 -28.06 -11.84 -15.10
N ASN A 313 -27.38 -12.93 -14.69
CA ASN A 313 -26.67 -13.87 -15.57
C ASN A 313 -25.63 -13.21 -16.51
N LYS A 314 -24.88 -12.27 -15.96
CA LYS A 314 -23.87 -11.44 -16.65
C LYS A 314 -22.58 -11.36 -15.84
N THR A 315 -21.46 -11.24 -16.53
CA THR A 315 -20.13 -11.19 -15.89
C THR A 315 -19.60 -9.76 -15.93
N TYR A 316 -19.17 -9.24 -14.79
CA TYR A 316 -18.64 -7.88 -14.67
C TYR A 316 -17.22 -7.90 -14.15
N ARG A 317 -16.38 -7.02 -14.69
CA ARG A 317 -15.04 -6.76 -14.16
C ARG A 317 -15.13 -5.68 -13.09
N LEU A 318 -14.64 -5.99 -11.90
CA LEU A 318 -14.46 -5.04 -10.80
C LEU A 318 -12.97 -4.79 -10.64
N ARG A 319 -12.55 -3.54 -10.73
CA ARG A 319 -11.16 -3.11 -10.59
C ARG A 319 -10.96 -2.55 -9.19
N LEU A 320 -10.48 -3.40 -8.30
CA LEU A 320 -10.21 -3.10 -6.91
C LEU A 320 -8.91 -2.32 -6.81
N ILE A 321 -8.93 -1.19 -6.10
CA ILE A 321 -7.78 -0.32 -5.90
C ILE A 321 -7.78 0.09 -4.43
N ASN A 322 -6.74 -0.25 -3.67
CA ASN A 322 -6.56 0.31 -2.33
C ASN A 322 -5.77 1.63 -2.44
N THR A 323 -6.49 2.73 -2.29
CA THR A 323 -6.01 4.12 -2.29
C THR A 323 -5.80 4.67 -0.87
N GLY A 324 -5.87 3.80 0.14
CA GLY A 324 -5.71 4.13 1.56
C GLY A 324 -4.26 4.48 1.93
N SER A 325 -4.06 4.76 3.21
CA SER A 325 -2.80 5.29 3.74
C SER A 325 -2.06 4.33 4.65
N PHE A 326 -2.73 3.34 5.21
CA PHE A 326 -2.15 2.48 6.23
C PHE A 326 -2.53 1.00 6.05
N VAL A 327 -3.82 0.67 6.05
CA VAL A 327 -4.23 -0.74 6.18
C VAL A 327 -4.57 -1.43 4.87
N ALA A 328 -4.35 -2.74 4.83
CA ALA A 328 -4.94 -3.60 3.83
C ALA A 328 -6.48 -3.62 4.00
N MET A 329 -7.18 -3.89 2.90
CA MET A 329 -8.63 -4.01 2.91
C MET A 329 -9.08 -5.31 2.24
N ASP A 330 -9.87 -6.08 2.96
CA ASP A 330 -10.42 -7.35 2.49
C ASP A 330 -11.73 -7.12 1.76
N PHE A 331 -11.69 -7.31 0.44
CA PHE A 331 -12.86 -7.15 -0.41
C PHE A 331 -13.58 -8.48 -0.62
N SER A 332 -14.91 -8.48 -0.44
CA SER A 332 -15.77 -9.63 -0.77
C SER A 332 -17.18 -9.18 -1.16
N VAL A 333 -17.93 -10.10 -1.76
CA VAL A 333 -19.36 -9.89 -2.08
C VAL A 333 -20.15 -11.09 -1.59
N ASP A 334 -21.15 -10.83 -0.75
CA ASP A 334 -21.95 -11.87 -0.10
C ASP A 334 -22.51 -12.85 -1.13
N ASN A 335 -22.33 -14.14 -0.87
CA ASN A 335 -22.76 -15.25 -1.74
C ASN A 335 -22.11 -15.30 -3.14
N HIS A 336 -21.02 -14.58 -3.42
CA HIS A 336 -20.36 -14.61 -4.74
C HIS A 336 -18.90 -15.06 -4.61
N VAL A 337 -18.47 -15.86 -5.59
CA VAL A 337 -17.06 -16.16 -5.82
C VAL A 337 -16.53 -15.12 -6.82
N LEU A 338 -15.31 -14.66 -6.58
CA LEU A 338 -14.59 -13.73 -7.44
C LEU A 338 -13.54 -14.49 -8.25
N THR A 339 -13.27 -14.06 -9.47
CA THR A 339 -12.18 -14.63 -10.29
C THR A 339 -11.13 -13.58 -10.58
N VAL A 340 -9.95 -13.66 -9.96
CA VAL A 340 -8.83 -12.75 -10.17
C VAL A 340 -8.26 -12.96 -11.57
N ILE A 341 -8.08 -11.87 -12.32
CA ILE A 341 -7.57 -11.88 -13.72
C ILE A 341 -6.44 -10.86 -13.95
N GLU A 342 -6.20 -9.94 -13.01
CA GLU A 342 -5.13 -8.95 -13.07
C GLU A 342 -4.63 -8.65 -11.66
N ALA A 343 -3.31 -8.43 -11.51
CA ALA A 343 -2.69 -7.84 -10.33
C ALA A 343 -1.74 -6.71 -10.77
N ASP A 344 -1.94 -5.49 -10.29
CA ASP A 344 -1.14 -4.28 -10.58
C ASP A 344 -0.84 -4.07 -12.08
N GLY A 345 -1.85 -4.21 -12.93
CA GLY A 345 -1.71 -4.10 -14.39
C GLY A 345 -1.01 -5.28 -15.05
N THR A 346 -0.81 -6.40 -14.36
CA THR A 346 -0.30 -7.64 -14.94
C THR A 346 -1.41 -8.68 -15.01
N ALA A 347 -1.73 -9.12 -16.22
CA ALA A 347 -2.69 -10.19 -16.44
C ALA A 347 -2.21 -11.50 -15.79
N VAL A 348 -3.11 -12.18 -15.10
CA VAL A 348 -2.87 -13.48 -14.46
C VAL A 348 -3.86 -14.52 -14.99
N GLU A 349 -3.47 -15.78 -14.92
CA GLU A 349 -4.38 -16.89 -15.20
C GLU A 349 -5.58 -16.82 -14.24
N PRO A 350 -6.82 -16.98 -14.73
CA PRO A 350 -8.02 -16.84 -13.90
C PRO A 350 -7.97 -17.71 -12.65
N PHE A 351 -8.07 -17.10 -11.47
CA PHE A 351 -8.00 -17.78 -10.18
C PHE A 351 -9.21 -17.43 -9.30
N GLN A 352 -9.92 -18.45 -8.81
CA GLN A 352 -11.15 -18.25 -8.04
C GLN A 352 -10.87 -18.07 -6.55
N VAL A 353 -11.52 -17.09 -5.93
CA VAL A 353 -11.35 -16.71 -4.51
C VAL A 353 -12.68 -16.30 -3.90
N GLY A 354 -12.82 -16.44 -2.59
CA GLY A 354 -13.95 -15.93 -1.82
C GLY A 354 -13.79 -14.45 -1.43
N SER A 355 -12.55 -14.02 -1.21
CA SER A 355 -12.18 -12.65 -0.87
C SER A 355 -10.79 -12.30 -1.43
N VAL A 356 -10.50 -11.01 -1.53
CA VAL A 356 -9.20 -10.49 -1.95
C VAL A 356 -8.74 -9.47 -0.92
N SER A 357 -7.64 -9.76 -0.21
CA SER A 357 -6.94 -8.75 0.56
C SER A 357 -6.13 -7.86 -0.37
N VAL A 358 -6.38 -6.55 -0.31
CA VAL A 358 -5.71 -5.55 -1.14
C VAL A 358 -4.88 -4.66 -0.24
N ALA A 359 -3.57 -4.86 -0.22
CA ALA A 359 -2.66 -3.98 0.51
C ALA A 359 -2.65 -2.57 -0.09
N VAL A 360 -2.22 -1.57 0.70
CA VAL A 360 -2.13 -0.18 0.23
C VAL A 360 -1.36 -0.13 -1.10
N ALA A 361 -1.90 0.63 -2.06
CA ALA A 361 -1.40 0.81 -3.41
C ALA A 361 -1.47 -0.39 -4.36
N GLN A 362 -1.94 -1.56 -3.90
CA GLN A 362 -2.20 -2.70 -4.79
C GLN A 362 -3.53 -2.55 -5.53
N ARG A 363 -3.59 -3.21 -6.69
CA ARG A 363 -4.79 -3.32 -7.51
C ARG A 363 -5.02 -4.75 -7.95
N TYR A 364 -6.28 -5.14 -8.00
CA TYR A 364 -6.71 -6.40 -8.57
C TYR A 364 -7.91 -6.19 -9.48
N SER A 365 -7.90 -6.81 -10.66
CA SER A 365 -9.15 -6.98 -11.42
C SER A 365 -9.74 -8.34 -11.10
N VAL A 366 -11.01 -8.36 -10.71
CA VAL A 366 -11.78 -9.58 -10.48
C VAL A 366 -13.01 -9.63 -11.38
N LEU A 367 -13.39 -10.82 -11.81
CA LEU A 367 -14.66 -11.07 -12.47
C LEU A 367 -15.68 -11.54 -11.44
N LEU A 368 -16.86 -10.92 -11.47
CA LEU A 368 -18.04 -11.32 -10.72
C LEU A 368 -19.14 -11.70 -11.71
N THR A 369 -19.61 -12.94 -11.64
CA THR A 369 -20.77 -13.41 -12.42
C THR A 369 -22.03 -13.35 -11.57
N THR A 370 -23.00 -12.55 -12.01
CA THR A 370 -24.31 -12.46 -11.36
C THR A 370 -25.11 -13.75 -11.57
N LYS A 371 -25.95 -14.10 -10.60
CA LYS A 371 -26.73 -15.34 -10.63
C LYS A 371 -27.98 -15.19 -11.50
N GLU A 372 -28.63 -16.31 -11.82
CA GLU A 372 -29.94 -16.31 -12.50
C GLU A 372 -31.09 -15.78 -11.62
N GLY A 373 -30.92 -15.80 -10.29
CA GLY A 373 -31.90 -15.26 -9.35
C GLY A 373 -31.83 -13.73 -9.24
N ASN A 374 -32.88 -13.14 -8.66
CA ASN A 374 -32.95 -11.70 -8.40
C ASN A 374 -32.65 -11.43 -6.92
N GLY A 375 -31.87 -10.40 -6.61
CA GLY A 375 -31.56 -10.06 -5.22
C GLY A 375 -30.68 -8.84 -5.04
N ALA A 376 -30.48 -8.48 -3.77
CA ALA A 376 -29.53 -7.48 -3.31
C ALA A 376 -28.55 -8.14 -2.32
N TYR A 377 -27.27 -7.79 -2.44
CA TYR A 377 -26.14 -8.40 -1.73
C TYR A 377 -25.21 -7.32 -1.17
N TRP A 378 -24.61 -7.59 -0.01
CA TRP A 378 -23.57 -6.70 0.53
C TRP A 378 -22.27 -6.88 -0.24
N MET A 379 -21.68 -5.77 -0.66
CA MET A 379 -20.25 -5.67 -0.94
C MET A 379 -19.57 -5.22 0.34
N ARG A 380 -18.44 -5.84 0.69
CA ARG A 380 -17.72 -5.58 1.95
C ARG A 380 -16.29 -5.22 1.64
N ALA A 381 -15.80 -4.19 2.30
CA ALA A 381 -14.39 -3.83 2.39
C ALA A 381 -14.05 -3.71 3.88
N ALA A 382 -13.47 -4.76 4.45
CA ALA A 382 -13.07 -4.79 5.85
C ALA A 382 -11.63 -4.29 6.01
N LEU A 383 -11.38 -3.45 7.00
CA LEU A 383 -10.04 -3.00 7.36
C LEU A 383 -9.33 -4.14 8.08
N ASP A 384 -8.09 -4.43 7.67
CA ASP A 384 -7.21 -5.29 8.42
C ASP A 384 -6.83 -4.60 9.74
N GLN A 385 -7.16 -5.26 10.86
CA GLN A 385 -6.95 -4.75 12.21
C GLN A 385 -5.65 -5.26 12.83
N ASP A 386 -4.92 -6.18 12.18
CA ASP A 386 -3.68 -6.74 12.72
C ASP A 386 -2.60 -5.67 12.90
N ALA A 387 -2.66 -4.60 12.11
CA ALA A 387 -1.79 -3.44 12.20
C ALA A 387 -2.19 -2.43 13.31
N PHE A 388 -3.33 -2.60 14.00
CA PHE A 388 -3.78 -1.65 15.01
C PHE A 388 -3.03 -1.83 16.34
N THR A 389 -2.21 -0.83 16.69
CA THR A 389 -1.39 -0.83 17.91
C THR A 389 -2.11 -0.25 19.13
N TYR A 390 -3.28 0.36 18.95
CA TYR A 390 -4.14 0.85 20.01
C TYR A 390 -5.63 0.76 19.63
N ASP A 391 -6.51 0.84 20.63
CA ASP A 391 -7.95 0.77 20.42
C ASP A 391 -8.52 2.16 20.05
N ASN A 392 -9.15 2.26 18.88
CA ASN A 392 -10.01 3.39 18.52
C ASN A 392 -11.47 2.92 18.68
N PRO A 393 -12.17 3.24 19.78
CA PRO A 393 -13.52 2.72 20.02
C PRO A 393 -14.56 3.24 19.01
N GLY A 394 -14.24 4.28 18.24
CA GLY A 394 -15.09 4.82 17.19
C GLY A 394 -14.89 4.18 15.82
N VAL A 395 -13.89 3.31 15.64
CA VAL A 395 -13.50 2.83 14.31
C VAL A 395 -14.61 2.03 13.62
N GLN A 396 -14.95 2.42 12.39
CA GLN A 396 -15.76 1.59 11.50
C GLN A 396 -14.86 0.61 10.75
N THR A 397 -14.82 -0.64 11.22
CA THR A 397 -13.91 -1.67 10.67
C THR A 397 -14.37 -2.31 9.37
N GLU A 398 -15.65 -2.21 9.02
CA GLU A 398 -16.20 -2.79 7.78
C GLU A 398 -17.05 -1.76 7.04
N ILE A 399 -16.66 -1.47 5.80
CA ILE A 399 -17.32 -0.52 4.92
C ILE A 399 -18.16 -1.32 3.95
N ARG A 400 -19.40 -0.88 3.74
CA ARG A 400 -20.42 -1.63 3.04
C ARG A 400 -20.85 -0.91 1.78
N GLY A 401 -21.07 -1.70 0.73
CA GLY A 401 -21.73 -1.30 -0.50
C GLY A 401 -22.88 -2.24 -0.84
N VAL A 402 -23.69 -1.87 -1.81
CA VAL A 402 -24.87 -2.63 -2.23
C VAL A 402 -24.76 -3.06 -3.68
N LEU A 403 -24.77 -4.36 -3.93
CA LEU A 403 -24.87 -4.95 -5.26
C LEU A 403 -26.30 -5.45 -5.49
N ARG A 404 -26.93 -5.06 -6.61
CA ARG A 404 -28.28 -5.51 -6.98
C ARG A 404 -28.28 -6.11 -8.37
N TYR A 405 -29.14 -7.08 -8.61
CA TYR A 405 -29.53 -7.48 -9.96
C TYR A 405 -30.91 -8.12 -9.97
N GLY A 406 -31.70 -7.81 -11.00
CA GLY A 406 -33.06 -8.32 -11.17
C GLY A 406 -34.10 -7.78 -10.16
N VAL A 407 -33.75 -6.76 -9.37
CA VAL A 407 -34.61 -6.08 -8.40
C VAL A 407 -34.59 -4.56 -8.63
N ASN A 408 -35.54 -3.85 -8.03
CA ASN A 408 -35.58 -2.39 -8.08
C ASN A 408 -34.40 -1.77 -7.30
N ASP A 409 -34.04 -0.53 -7.64
CA ASP A 409 -32.90 0.19 -7.05
C ASP A 409 -33.08 0.55 -5.56
N ASP A 410 -34.30 0.49 -5.04
CA ASP A 410 -34.63 0.73 -3.63
C ASP A 410 -34.51 -0.52 -2.75
N VAL A 411 -34.31 -1.70 -3.35
CA VAL A 411 -34.17 -2.95 -2.60
C VAL A 411 -32.81 -3.01 -1.91
N MET A 412 -32.81 -3.13 -0.59
CA MET A 412 -31.59 -3.28 0.21
C MET A 412 -31.28 -4.76 0.49
N PRO A 413 -30.00 -5.13 0.64
CA PRO A 413 -29.64 -6.45 1.11
C PRO A 413 -30.16 -6.66 2.54
N ASP A 414 -30.31 -7.92 2.95
CA ASP A 414 -30.80 -8.27 4.27
C ASP A 414 -29.87 -7.71 5.37
N VAL A 415 -30.40 -6.80 6.18
CA VAL A 415 -29.68 -6.13 7.27
C VAL A 415 -29.34 -7.08 8.41
N SER A 416 -30.01 -8.24 8.52
CA SER A 416 -29.65 -9.25 9.51
C SER A 416 -28.32 -9.94 9.20
N LEU A 417 -27.83 -9.84 7.95
CA LEU A 417 -26.54 -10.39 7.52
C LEU A 417 -25.36 -9.48 7.84
N LEU A 418 -25.59 -8.28 8.40
CA LEU A 418 -24.51 -7.34 8.69
C LEU A 418 -23.49 -7.92 9.67
N ASP A 419 -23.97 -8.51 10.76
CA ASP A 419 -23.12 -9.07 11.83
C ASP A 419 -22.78 -10.56 11.60
N ASN A 420 -23.48 -11.21 10.67
CA ASN A 420 -23.31 -12.63 10.35
C ASN A 420 -23.31 -12.81 8.83
N PRO A 421 -22.20 -12.46 8.14
CA PRO A 421 -22.10 -12.61 6.70
C PRO A 421 -22.31 -14.08 6.31
N PRO A 422 -23.00 -14.34 5.19
CA PRO A 422 -23.21 -15.70 4.72
C PRO A 422 -21.89 -16.33 4.29
N SER A 423 -21.60 -17.53 4.78
CA SER A 423 -20.48 -18.33 4.29
C SER A 423 -20.75 -18.80 2.86
N LEU A 424 -19.71 -18.82 2.02
CA LEU A 424 -19.78 -19.49 0.73
C LEU A 424 -20.03 -21.01 0.93
N PRO A 425 -20.63 -21.70 -0.05
CA PRO A 425 -20.88 -23.14 0.03
C PRO A 425 -19.62 -23.93 0.40
N GLU A 426 -19.79 -25.05 1.13
CA GLU A 426 -18.67 -25.92 1.49
C GLU A 426 -17.86 -26.34 0.25
N GLY A 427 -16.53 -26.21 0.34
CA GLY A 427 -15.62 -26.45 -0.79
C GLY A 427 -15.39 -25.24 -1.71
N SER A 428 -15.99 -24.09 -1.41
CA SER A 428 -15.66 -22.84 -2.11
C SER A 428 -14.23 -22.37 -1.81
N PRO A 429 -13.60 -21.61 -2.72
CA PRO A 429 -12.28 -21.03 -2.48
C PRO A 429 -12.25 -20.10 -1.26
N GLY A 430 -11.10 -20.05 -0.59
CA GLY A 430 -10.83 -19.11 0.49
C GLY A 430 -10.36 -17.74 -0.02
N GLU A 431 -9.72 -16.99 0.86
CA GLU A 431 -9.01 -15.76 0.52
C GLU A 431 -7.87 -16.01 -0.47
N LEU A 432 -7.55 -15.00 -1.27
CA LEU A 432 -6.42 -15.02 -2.21
C LEU A 432 -5.07 -15.18 -1.48
N ASP A 433 -4.35 -16.28 -1.76
CA ASP A 433 -2.89 -16.33 -1.56
C ASP A 433 -2.21 -15.76 -2.81
N THR A 434 -1.43 -14.69 -2.63
CA THR A 434 -0.69 -14.05 -3.73
C THR A 434 0.30 -14.99 -4.42
N ASP A 435 0.75 -16.07 -3.76
CA ASP A 435 1.66 -17.07 -4.30
C ASP A 435 0.98 -18.00 -5.34
N ASP A 436 -0.35 -18.01 -5.40
CA ASP A 436 -1.12 -18.80 -6.36
C ASP A 436 -1.30 -18.10 -7.72
N LEU A 437 -0.97 -16.81 -7.81
CA LEU A 437 -1.15 -16.03 -9.03
C LEU A 437 -0.07 -16.31 -10.07
N VAL A 438 -0.49 -16.84 -11.22
CA VAL A 438 0.39 -17.14 -12.35
C VAL A 438 0.25 -16.05 -13.42
N PRO A 439 1.31 -15.29 -13.76
CA PRO A 439 1.24 -14.28 -14.81
C PRO A 439 1.07 -14.89 -16.21
N VAL A 440 0.18 -14.31 -17.01
CA VAL A 440 -0.02 -14.70 -18.41
C VAL A 440 1.23 -14.36 -19.22
N GLY A 441 1.82 -15.34 -19.89
CA GLY A 441 3.04 -15.16 -20.70
C GLY A 441 4.30 -14.88 -19.88
N GLY A 442 4.25 -15.05 -18.55
CA GLY A 442 5.41 -14.87 -17.67
C GLY A 442 6.40 -16.04 -17.74
N GLY A 443 7.68 -15.70 -17.58
CA GLY A 443 8.78 -16.66 -17.45
C GLY A 443 9.56 -16.42 -16.15
N PRO A 444 10.51 -17.30 -15.80
CA PRO A 444 11.38 -17.08 -14.66
C PRO A 444 12.11 -15.74 -14.81
N ALA A 445 12.27 -15.02 -13.71
CA ALA A 445 13.09 -13.82 -13.70
C ALA A 445 14.54 -14.15 -14.12
N PRO A 446 15.21 -13.30 -14.91
CA PRO A 446 16.61 -13.49 -15.25
C PRO A 446 17.51 -13.59 -14.01
N ASN A 447 18.72 -14.13 -14.18
CA ASN A 447 19.72 -14.14 -13.13
C ASN A 447 20.18 -12.72 -12.82
N ALA A 448 20.34 -12.42 -11.54
CA ALA A 448 20.84 -11.14 -11.07
C ALA A 448 22.27 -10.88 -11.57
N THR A 449 22.53 -9.65 -11.99
CA THR A 449 23.87 -9.15 -12.35
C THR A 449 24.35 -8.07 -11.39
N PHE A 450 23.44 -7.51 -10.58
CA PHE A 450 23.70 -6.46 -9.61
C PHE A 450 22.82 -6.69 -8.38
N SER A 451 23.36 -6.59 -7.17
CA SER A 451 22.61 -6.84 -5.93
C SER A 451 22.67 -5.62 -5.01
N VAL A 452 21.53 -5.26 -4.42
CA VAL A 452 21.40 -4.21 -3.41
C VAL A 452 20.81 -4.80 -2.15
N TYR A 453 21.41 -4.49 -1.00
CA TYR A 453 21.00 -4.99 0.30
C TYR A 453 20.32 -3.89 1.11
N PHE A 454 19.22 -4.25 1.73
CA PHE A 454 18.42 -3.38 2.58
C PHE A 454 18.14 -4.06 3.92
N THR A 455 18.30 -3.33 5.00
CA THR A 455 17.62 -3.62 6.26
C THR A 455 16.57 -2.54 6.51
N ILE A 456 15.34 -2.94 6.83
CA ILE A 456 14.27 -2.02 7.23
C ILE A 456 14.20 -2.01 8.74
N SER A 457 14.17 -0.82 9.34
CA SER A 457 13.93 -0.66 10.78
C SER A 457 13.25 0.66 11.10
N MET A 458 12.60 0.71 12.26
CA MET A 458 11.97 1.91 12.79
C MET A 458 12.49 2.14 14.20
N GLN A 459 12.98 3.35 14.48
CA GLN A 459 13.62 3.66 15.75
C GLN A 459 13.70 5.16 15.96
N TYR A 460 14.11 5.54 17.16
CA TYR A 460 14.42 6.93 17.44
C TYR A 460 15.79 7.36 16.89
N THR A 461 15.89 8.62 16.47
CA THR A 461 17.17 9.29 16.11
C THR A 461 18.13 9.44 17.30
N GLY A 462 17.64 9.30 18.53
CA GLY A 462 18.40 9.24 19.77
C GLY A 462 17.62 8.50 20.86
N GLY A 463 18.19 8.22 22.03
CA GLY A 463 17.41 7.61 23.14
C GLY A 463 16.13 8.41 23.46
N PRO A 464 15.15 7.85 24.18
CA PRO A 464 13.83 8.46 24.39
C PRO A 464 13.93 9.74 25.22
N ASN A 465 14.14 10.88 24.55
CA ASN A 465 14.13 12.22 25.12
C ASN A 465 13.28 13.12 24.21
N TYR A 466 12.83 14.25 24.73
CA TYR A 466 11.86 15.14 24.07
C TYR A 466 12.33 15.75 22.74
N LEU A 467 13.61 15.62 22.37
CA LEU A 467 14.17 16.09 21.10
C LEU A 467 14.32 14.97 20.06
N SER A 468 14.23 13.71 20.46
CA SER A 468 14.34 12.56 19.56
C SER A 468 13.07 12.42 18.73
N GLN A 469 13.22 12.08 17.45
CA GLN A 469 12.10 11.78 16.56
C GLN A 469 12.04 10.29 16.28
N PHE A 470 10.84 9.74 16.17
CA PHE A 470 10.62 8.40 15.65
C PHE A 470 10.65 8.44 14.12
N LEU A 471 11.60 7.71 13.53
CA LEU A 471 11.85 7.68 12.09
C LEU A 471 11.96 6.25 11.59
N SER A 472 11.80 6.10 10.28
CA SER A 472 12.00 4.86 9.56
C SER A 472 13.31 4.91 8.77
N PHE A 473 13.98 3.78 8.68
CA PHE A 473 15.32 3.67 8.12
C PHE A 473 15.39 2.56 7.08
N ILE A 474 16.06 2.87 5.97
CA ILE A 474 16.63 1.88 5.07
C ILE A 474 18.13 1.87 5.32
N ASN A 475 18.65 0.71 5.72
CA ASN A 475 19.98 0.56 6.29
C ASN A 475 20.16 1.49 7.51
N SER A 476 21.00 2.51 7.40
CA SER A 476 21.23 3.51 8.43
C SER A 476 20.74 4.91 8.02
N THR A 477 19.95 5.00 6.95
CA THR A 477 19.53 6.28 6.34
C THR A 477 18.02 6.43 6.45
N SER A 478 17.57 7.59 6.92
CA SER A 478 16.17 8.01 6.90
C SER A 478 16.02 9.15 5.88
N TRP A 479 15.09 8.99 4.95
CA TRP A 479 14.94 9.91 3.83
C TRP A 479 14.29 11.24 4.22
N GLU A 480 14.90 12.33 3.78
CA GLU A 480 14.33 13.67 3.86
C GLU A 480 14.29 14.34 2.46
N PRO A 481 13.25 15.15 2.18
CA PRO A 481 13.14 15.86 0.91
C PRO A 481 14.20 16.97 0.78
N LEU A 482 14.87 17.01 -0.37
CA LEU A 482 15.73 18.13 -0.77
C LEU A 482 14.93 19.43 -0.88
N GLN A 483 15.58 20.54 -0.53
CA GLN A 483 14.99 21.88 -0.55
C GLN A 483 15.43 22.65 -1.79
N GLY A 484 14.47 23.19 -2.54
CA GLY A 484 14.72 24.02 -3.73
C GLY A 484 15.33 23.29 -4.93
N THR A 485 15.40 21.96 -4.90
CA THR A 485 15.87 21.10 -6.00
C THR A 485 15.27 19.70 -5.87
N SER A 486 15.42 18.88 -6.91
CA SER A 486 15.19 17.43 -6.87
C SER A 486 16.48 16.64 -7.08
N SER A 487 16.47 15.35 -6.75
CA SER A 487 17.58 14.43 -7.04
C SER A 487 17.90 14.40 -8.53
N LEU A 488 16.88 14.28 -9.39
CA LEU A 488 17.03 14.30 -10.83
C LEU A 488 17.73 15.58 -11.29
N PHE A 489 17.23 16.76 -10.91
CA PHE A 489 17.76 18.04 -11.40
C PHE A 489 19.16 18.34 -10.88
N SER A 490 19.49 17.92 -9.66
CA SER A 490 20.82 18.10 -9.07
C SER A 490 21.89 17.16 -9.66
N HIS A 491 21.47 16.06 -10.31
CA HIS A 491 22.37 15.02 -10.83
C HIS A 491 22.36 14.89 -12.36
N LEU A 492 21.69 15.79 -13.08
CA LEU A 492 21.75 15.81 -14.55
C LEU A 492 23.20 15.92 -15.03
N GLY A 493 23.65 14.90 -15.76
CA GLY A 493 25.02 14.85 -16.31
C GLY A 493 26.11 14.49 -15.31
N ASN A 494 25.77 14.14 -14.06
CA ASN A 494 26.74 13.64 -13.10
C ASN A 494 26.83 12.10 -13.21
N ASN A 495 27.98 11.58 -13.66
CA ASN A 495 28.23 10.15 -13.73
C ASN A 495 29.20 9.74 -12.61
N THR A 496 28.67 9.14 -11.55
CA THR A 496 29.45 8.68 -10.40
C THR A 496 29.91 7.22 -10.51
N GLY A 497 29.60 6.54 -11.61
CA GLY A 497 29.75 5.09 -11.75
C GLY A 497 28.75 4.30 -10.90
N ASP A 498 28.70 2.99 -11.11
CA ASP A 498 27.79 2.10 -10.40
C ASP A 498 28.13 1.97 -8.91
N GLY A 499 27.11 2.08 -8.06
CA GLY A 499 27.29 1.93 -6.62
C GLY A 499 26.28 2.70 -5.79
N SER A 500 26.33 2.50 -4.47
CA SER A 500 25.47 3.17 -3.51
C SER A 500 26.20 4.32 -2.81
N ALA A 501 25.53 5.45 -2.66
CA ALA A 501 26.01 6.61 -1.92
C ALA A 501 24.84 7.27 -1.18
N THR A 502 25.15 7.99 -0.10
CA THR A 502 24.18 8.85 0.58
C THR A 502 24.35 10.28 0.05
N LEU A 503 23.28 10.84 -0.50
CA LEU A 503 23.21 12.24 -0.91
C LEU A 503 22.66 13.09 0.24
N ALA A 504 23.24 14.28 0.44
CA ALA A 504 22.82 15.25 1.46
C ALA A 504 22.58 14.63 2.86
N ASP A 505 23.38 13.63 3.23
CA ASP A 505 23.34 12.86 4.50
C ASP A 505 22.04 12.10 4.81
N SER A 506 20.99 12.27 4.00
CA SER A 506 19.64 11.73 4.24
C SER A 506 19.10 10.88 3.10
N GLN A 507 19.72 10.83 1.93
CA GLN A 507 19.15 10.14 0.77
C GLN A 507 20.03 9.00 0.29
N LEU A 508 19.67 7.75 0.62
CA LEU A 508 20.37 6.58 0.09
C LEU A 508 19.99 6.38 -1.37
N VAL A 509 21.00 6.43 -2.25
CA VAL A 509 20.85 6.28 -3.69
C VAL A 509 21.78 5.21 -4.22
N THR A 510 21.26 4.30 -5.04
CA THR A 510 22.11 3.44 -5.87
C THR A 510 22.05 3.90 -7.32
N THR A 511 23.22 4.13 -7.89
CA THR A 511 23.39 4.47 -9.30
C THR A 511 23.79 3.24 -10.11
N ILE A 512 23.19 3.09 -11.29
CA ILE A 512 23.45 2.02 -12.26
C ILE A 512 23.46 2.64 -13.65
N ASP A 513 24.62 2.76 -14.30
CA ASP A 513 24.79 3.37 -15.63
C ASP A 513 24.90 2.36 -16.78
N GLU A 514 24.84 1.06 -16.47
CA GLU A 514 24.70 -0.01 -17.46
C GLU A 514 23.45 -0.89 -17.18
N PRO A 515 22.77 -1.42 -18.22
CA PRO A 515 21.59 -2.26 -18.01
C PRO A 515 21.92 -3.51 -17.19
N HIS A 516 21.31 -3.60 -16.00
CA HIS A 516 21.47 -4.73 -15.09
C HIS A 516 20.14 -5.39 -14.76
N VAL A 517 20.21 -6.69 -14.46
CA VAL A 517 19.17 -7.38 -13.71
C VAL A 517 19.48 -7.14 -12.23
N VAL A 518 18.74 -6.23 -11.63
CA VAL A 518 18.93 -5.83 -10.25
C VAL A 518 18.19 -6.77 -9.33
N GLU A 519 18.82 -7.16 -8.24
CA GLU A 519 18.25 -7.94 -7.15
C GLU A 519 18.29 -7.11 -5.86
N PHE A 520 17.12 -6.81 -5.31
CA PHE A 520 16.97 -6.22 -3.99
C PHE A 520 16.80 -7.35 -2.98
N ILE A 521 17.65 -7.36 -1.96
CA ILE A 521 17.62 -8.31 -0.85
C ILE A 521 17.24 -7.51 0.40
N ILE A 522 16.03 -7.72 0.88
CA ILE A 522 15.41 -6.88 1.89
C ILE A 522 15.18 -7.70 3.15
N ASP A 523 15.78 -7.29 4.26
CA ASP A 523 15.59 -7.85 5.58
C ASP A 523 14.66 -6.93 6.40
N ASN A 524 13.47 -7.39 6.72
CA ASN A 524 12.52 -6.65 7.53
C ASN A 524 12.80 -6.93 9.02
N LEU A 525 13.36 -5.94 9.72
CA LEU A 525 13.67 -6.07 11.15
C LEU A 525 12.51 -5.63 12.05
N ASP A 526 11.42 -5.15 11.47
CA ASP A 526 10.23 -4.60 12.12
C ASP A 526 9.16 -5.68 12.38
N ASP A 527 8.25 -5.42 13.33
CA ASP A 527 7.07 -6.26 13.61
C ASP A 527 5.87 -6.01 12.69
N GLY A 528 5.94 -5.01 11.81
CA GLY A 528 4.91 -4.72 10.82
C GLY A 528 5.17 -5.31 9.43
N ASP A 529 4.07 -5.53 8.71
CA ASP A 529 4.07 -5.79 7.27
C ASP A 529 4.18 -4.46 6.51
N HIS A 530 5.01 -4.42 5.46
CA HIS A 530 5.23 -3.18 4.68
C HIS A 530 4.92 -3.39 3.19
N PRO A 531 3.91 -2.72 2.60
CA PRO A 531 3.70 -2.72 1.16
C PRO A 531 4.72 -1.81 0.47
N PHE A 532 5.80 -2.39 -0.07
CA PHE A 532 6.81 -1.64 -0.82
C PHE A 532 6.44 -1.45 -2.28
N HIS A 533 6.55 -0.22 -2.76
CA HIS A 533 6.31 0.20 -4.14
C HIS A 533 7.61 0.62 -4.84
N LEU A 534 7.81 0.18 -6.09
CA LEU A 534 8.91 0.63 -6.95
C LEU A 534 8.38 1.43 -8.15
N HIS A 535 8.87 2.66 -8.29
CA HIS A 535 8.54 3.52 -9.42
C HIS A 535 9.22 3.05 -10.71
N GLY A 536 8.61 3.36 -11.86
CA GLY A 536 9.20 3.20 -13.19
C GLY A 536 9.36 1.76 -13.70
N HIS A 537 9.11 0.75 -12.85
CA HIS A 537 9.38 -0.65 -13.14
C HIS A 537 8.29 -1.56 -12.55
N LYS A 538 8.18 -2.78 -13.10
CA LYS A 538 7.54 -3.90 -12.40
C LYS A 538 8.60 -4.78 -11.79
N VAL A 539 8.41 -5.10 -10.52
CA VAL A 539 9.20 -6.07 -9.80
C VAL A 539 8.73 -7.47 -10.15
N ARG A 540 9.66 -8.34 -10.51
CA ARG A 540 9.48 -9.78 -10.69
C ARG A 540 10.08 -10.50 -9.49
N PRO A 541 9.29 -11.25 -8.71
CA PRO A 541 9.88 -12.15 -7.73
C PRO A 541 10.60 -13.29 -8.45
N PRO A 542 11.83 -13.58 -8.03
CA PRO A 542 12.14 -14.95 -7.70
C PRO A 542 12.56 -14.97 -6.23
N LEU A 543 11.91 -15.81 -5.42
CA LEU A 543 12.38 -16.20 -4.08
C LEU A 543 11.83 -15.40 -2.88
N LYS A 544 10.61 -15.75 -2.41
CA LYS A 544 10.33 -15.71 -0.97
C LYS A 544 11.10 -16.87 -0.32
N VAL A 545 12.04 -16.60 0.59
CA VAL A 545 12.48 -17.64 1.54
C VAL A 545 12.03 -17.21 2.91
N ASN A 546 10.99 -17.88 3.38
CA ASN A 546 10.56 -17.75 4.75
C ASN A 546 11.38 -18.75 5.58
N LEU A 547 12.23 -18.26 6.48
CA LEU A 547 12.71 -19.07 7.61
C LEU A 547 12.42 -18.30 8.91
N LEU A 548 11.44 -18.78 9.66
CA LEU A 548 10.99 -18.20 10.93
C LEU A 548 11.84 -18.68 12.12
N LEU A 549 12.32 -17.73 12.90
CA LEU A 549 12.13 -17.54 14.36
C LEU A 549 13.31 -16.73 14.91
N ARG A 550 13.16 -15.41 15.02
CA ARG A 550 14.09 -14.54 15.75
C ARG A 550 13.94 -14.81 17.26
N SER A 551 14.96 -15.41 17.87
CA SER A 551 15.16 -15.32 19.32
C SER A 551 16.37 -14.44 19.59
N SER A 552 16.12 -13.20 20.00
CA SER A 552 17.09 -12.13 20.35
C SER A 552 17.55 -11.19 19.22
N SER A 553 17.74 -9.93 19.61
CA SER A 553 18.00 -8.75 18.78
C SER A 553 19.41 -8.65 18.19
N THR A 554 20.20 -9.72 18.24
CA THR A 554 21.60 -9.72 17.74
C THR A 554 21.84 -10.61 16.53
N ASP A 555 20.87 -11.44 16.14
CA ASP A 555 21.00 -12.30 14.97
C ASP A 555 20.52 -11.55 13.71
N ILE A 556 21.45 -10.87 13.04
CA ILE A 556 21.32 -10.47 11.63
C ILE A 556 21.54 -11.73 10.81
N PHE A 557 20.63 -12.05 9.90
CA PHE A 557 20.83 -13.18 9.01
C PHE A 557 22.12 -12.97 8.21
N SER A 558 23.05 -13.92 8.27
CA SER A 558 24.12 -14.03 7.30
C SER A 558 23.50 -14.44 5.98
N VAL A 559 23.12 -13.44 5.17
CA VAL A 559 22.61 -13.68 3.82
C VAL A 559 23.55 -14.67 3.11
N PRO A 560 23.06 -15.83 2.64
CA PRO A 560 23.87 -16.73 1.83
C PRO A 560 24.43 -15.98 0.62
N LEU A 561 25.64 -16.30 0.21
CA LEU A 561 26.35 -15.61 -0.87
C LEU A 561 25.48 -15.38 -2.12
N PRO A 562 25.60 -14.22 -2.80
CA PRO A 562 24.86 -13.92 -4.02
C PRO A 562 24.93 -15.10 -5.01
N GLY A 563 23.77 -15.53 -5.53
CA GLY A 563 23.68 -16.62 -6.51
C GLY A 563 23.67 -18.05 -5.95
N SER A 564 23.67 -18.26 -4.62
CA SER A 564 23.64 -19.59 -3.98
C SER A 564 22.23 -20.13 -3.65
N HIS A 565 21.17 -19.40 -4.02
CA HIS A 565 19.80 -19.75 -3.64
C HIS A 565 19.13 -20.71 -4.63
N ALA A 566 18.66 -21.86 -4.13
CA ALA A 566 17.74 -22.72 -4.89
C ALA A 566 16.36 -22.04 -4.96
N VAL A 567 16.11 -21.33 -6.06
CA VAL A 567 14.83 -20.66 -6.34
C VAL A 567 13.80 -21.69 -6.77
N SER A 568 12.88 -22.04 -5.86
CA SER A 568 11.90 -23.12 -6.10
C SER A 568 10.56 -22.66 -6.69
N ARG A 569 10.29 -21.35 -6.83
CA ARG A 569 9.00 -20.85 -7.33
C ARG A 569 9.20 -19.93 -8.53
N THR A 570 8.75 -20.40 -9.69
CA THR A 570 8.73 -19.68 -10.99
C THR A 570 7.39 -18.98 -11.26
N ARG A 571 6.50 -18.89 -10.26
CA ARG A 571 5.07 -18.56 -10.42
C ARG A 571 4.66 -17.29 -9.68
N PHE A 572 5.41 -16.21 -9.83
CA PHE A 572 5.00 -14.93 -9.23
C PHE A 572 4.70 -13.90 -10.30
N SER A 573 3.56 -13.23 -10.16
CA SER A 573 3.13 -12.17 -11.06
C SER A 573 4.01 -10.92 -10.90
N PRO A 574 4.64 -10.42 -11.98
CA PRO A 574 5.30 -9.13 -11.97
C PRO A 574 4.34 -8.03 -11.52
N ARG A 575 4.74 -7.20 -10.56
CA ARG A 575 3.89 -6.15 -10.02
C ARG A 575 4.70 -4.98 -9.49
N ASP A 576 4.07 -3.84 -9.26
CA ASP A 576 4.78 -2.65 -8.77
C ASP A 576 4.70 -2.46 -7.26
N THR A 577 3.79 -3.15 -6.56
CA THR A 577 3.67 -3.09 -5.09
C THR A 577 3.63 -4.49 -4.46
N LEU A 578 4.52 -4.78 -3.49
CA LEU A 578 4.65 -6.08 -2.82
C LEU A 578 4.72 -5.91 -1.31
N VAL A 579 3.99 -6.74 -0.57
CA VAL A 579 4.09 -6.79 0.90
C VAL A 579 5.36 -7.54 1.30
N ILE A 580 6.13 -6.92 2.19
CA ILE A 580 7.30 -7.49 2.86
C ILE A 580 6.86 -7.82 4.30
N PRO A 581 6.67 -9.11 4.64
CA PRO A 581 6.12 -9.48 5.94
C PRO A 581 7.05 -9.18 7.12
N ALA A 582 6.46 -8.96 8.29
CA ALA A 582 7.14 -8.74 9.56
C ALA A 582 8.20 -9.81 9.88
N TYR A 583 9.39 -9.39 10.33
CA TYR A 583 10.49 -10.29 10.70
C TYR A 583 10.89 -11.33 9.63
N THR A 584 10.66 -11.03 8.36
CA THR A 584 11.05 -11.88 7.23
C THR A 584 12.05 -11.19 6.31
N TRP A 585 12.54 -11.92 5.31
CA TRP A 585 13.30 -11.33 4.23
C TRP A 585 12.66 -11.65 2.88
N THR A 586 12.82 -10.72 1.94
CA THR A 586 12.24 -10.81 0.60
C THR A 586 13.31 -10.46 -0.45
N ILE A 587 13.34 -11.24 -1.53
CA ILE A 587 14.15 -10.94 -2.71
C ILE A 587 13.26 -10.52 -3.87
N LEU A 588 13.60 -9.38 -4.45
CA LEU A 588 12.90 -8.75 -5.56
C LEU A 588 13.87 -8.59 -6.73
N ARG A 589 13.46 -8.92 -7.97
CA ARG A 589 14.27 -8.67 -9.16
C ARG A 589 13.55 -7.82 -10.19
N PHE A 590 14.30 -6.99 -10.89
CA PHE A 590 13.79 -6.24 -12.03
C PHE A 590 14.93 -5.92 -12.99
N VAL A 591 14.59 -5.47 -14.19
CA VAL A 591 15.59 -4.99 -15.16
C VAL A 591 15.66 -3.48 -15.04
N ALA A 592 16.82 -2.94 -14.72
CA ALA A 592 17.06 -1.50 -14.69
C ALA A 592 17.33 -1.01 -16.12
N ASP A 593 16.26 -0.83 -16.90
CA ASP A 593 16.30 -0.44 -18.32
C ASP A 593 15.60 0.88 -18.63
N ASN A 594 15.21 1.61 -17.58
CA ASN A 594 14.42 2.83 -17.69
C ASN A 594 15.17 4.01 -17.08
N PRO A 595 15.78 4.90 -17.89
CA PRO A 595 16.59 6.00 -17.38
C PRO A 595 15.80 6.94 -16.47
N GLY A 596 16.39 7.35 -15.35
CA GLY A 596 15.79 8.30 -14.40
C GLY A 596 16.04 7.98 -12.93
N PHE A 597 15.52 8.84 -12.05
CA PHE A 597 15.48 8.61 -10.61
C PHE A 597 14.13 7.97 -10.23
N TRP A 598 14.18 6.81 -9.58
CA TRP A 598 12.99 6.04 -9.22
C TRP A 598 12.95 5.82 -7.71
N ALA A 599 11.84 6.17 -7.08
CA ALA A 599 11.63 5.92 -5.67
C ALA A 599 11.30 4.44 -5.43
N PHE A 600 11.80 3.91 -4.32
CA PHE A 600 11.40 2.63 -3.74
C PHE A 600 11.07 2.87 -2.27
N HIS A 601 9.80 2.73 -1.89
CA HIS A 601 9.37 3.10 -0.55
C HIS A 601 8.21 2.23 -0.06
N CYS A 602 8.04 2.18 1.26
CA CYS A 602 6.82 1.67 1.85
C CYS A 602 5.66 2.61 1.51
N HIS A 603 4.51 2.05 1.16
CA HIS A 603 3.31 2.81 0.80
C HIS A 603 2.38 3.05 1.99
N ILE A 604 2.75 2.61 3.20
CA ILE A 604 2.18 3.15 4.43
C ILE A 604 2.67 4.59 4.55
N GLN A 605 1.75 5.54 4.45
CA GLN A 605 2.04 6.96 4.35
C GLN A 605 2.83 7.48 5.56
N TRP A 606 2.56 6.95 6.75
CA TRP A 606 3.27 7.31 7.98
C TRP A 606 4.74 6.88 7.92
N HIS A 607 5.02 5.68 7.42
CA HIS A 607 6.37 5.14 7.28
C HIS A 607 7.16 5.89 6.21
N MET A 608 6.52 6.17 5.07
CA MET A 608 7.11 6.96 3.99
C MET A 608 7.47 8.36 4.46
N ALA A 609 6.54 9.05 5.13
CA ALA A 609 6.76 10.39 5.67
C ALA A 609 7.81 10.41 6.79
N ALA A 610 8.03 9.28 7.45
CA ALA A 610 9.11 9.06 8.41
C ALA A 610 10.44 8.60 7.80
N GLY A 611 10.53 8.59 6.46
CA GLY A 611 11.79 8.41 5.74
C GLY A 611 12.06 7.00 5.25
N LEU A 612 11.06 6.10 5.22
CA LEU A 612 11.20 4.74 4.67
C LEU A 612 11.24 4.72 3.13
N LEU A 613 12.23 5.40 2.56
CA LEU A 613 12.37 5.63 1.12
C LEU A 613 13.82 5.50 0.67
N PHE A 614 14.01 4.87 -0.49
CA PHE A 614 15.26 4.71 -1.21
C PHE A 614 15.09 5.23 -2.63
N GLN A 615 16.21 5.62 -3.27
CA GLN A 615 16.20 6.06 -4.66
C GLN A 615 17.14 5.21 -5.53
N LEU A 616 16.69 4.90 -6.73
CA LEU A 616 17.48 4.25 -7.76
C LEU A 616 17.71 5.22 -8.92
N ASN A 617 18.96 5.54 -9.20
CA ASN A 617 19.37 6.36 -10.35
C ASN A 617 19.81 5.44 -11.49
N VAL A 618 18.92 5.20 -12.43
CA VAL A 618 19.12 4.29 -13.56
C VAL A 618 19.56 5.07 -14.79
N LEU A 619 20.62 4.58 -15.45
CA LEU A 619 21.19 5.10 -16.69
C LEU A 619 21.34 6.64 -16.67
N PRO A 620 22.06 7.24 -15.70
CA PRO A 620 22.25 8.69 -15.62
C PRO A 620 22.86 9.30 -16.88
N SER A 621 23.66 8.55 -17.63
CA SER A 621 24.19 8.99 -18.93
C SER A 621 23.08 9.23 -19.98
N GLU A 622 21.96 8.50 -19.89
CA GLU A 622 20.80 8.67 -20.75
C GLU A 622 19.82 9.72 -20.19
N SER A 623 19.58 9.73 -18.89
CA SER A 623 18.69 10.74 -18.26
C SER A 623 19.26 12.16 -18.34
N ALA A 624 20.59 12.31 -18.42
CA ALA A 624 21.25 13.58 -18.72
C ALA A 624 20.84 14.21 -20.07
N LYS A 625 20.24 13.41 -20.97
CA LYS A 625 19.77 13.86 -22.30
C LYS A 625 18.30 14.26 -22.30
N PHE A 626 17.61 14.20 -21.16
CA PHE A 626 16.21 14.59 -21.08
C PHE A 626 16.02 16.07 -21.41
N ASP A 627 15.02 16.35 -22.25
CA ASP A 627 14.57 17.71 -22.56
C ASP A 627 13.57 18.17 -21.50
N ILE A 628 14.09 18.56 -20.34
CA ILE A 628 13.26 19.00 -19.20
C ILE A 628 12.75 20.42 -19.47
N PRO A 629 11.43 20.65 -19.40
CA PRO A 629 10.89 21.99 -19.58
C PRO A 629 11.44 22.99 -18.57
N GLN A 630 11.95 24.13 -19.07
CA GLN A 630 12.59 25.16 -18.25
C GLN A 630 11.70 25.66 -17.09
N TYR A 631 10.38 25.71 -17.30
CA TYR A 631 9.44 26.18 -16.26
C TYR A 631 9.46 25.29 -15.01
N MET A 632 9.78 23.99 -15.13
CA MET A 632 9.90 23.07 -13.99
C MET A 632 11.12 23.41 -13.14
N LEU A 633 12.24 23.75 -13.78
CA LEU A 633 13.45 24.23 -13.10
C LEU A 633 13.18 25.59 -12.41
N ASP A 634 12.44 26.48 -13.06
CA ASP A 634 12.07 27.78 -12.50
C ASP A 634 11.10 27.65 -11.32
N GLN A 635 10.30 26.57 -11.25
CA GLN A 635 9.43 26.27 -10.11
C GLN A 635 10.25 25.86 -8.88
N CYS A 636 11.33 25.09 -9.03
CA CYS A 636 12.23 24.76 -7.93
C CYS A 636 12.80 25.99 -7.23
N ALA A 637 13.26 26.97 -8.01
CA ALA A 637 13.81 28.23 -7.49
C ALA A 637 12.77 29.08 -6.73
N ARG A 638 11.47 28.85 -6.99
CA ARG A 638 10.36 29.51 -6.29
C ARG A 638 9.94 28.74 -5.05
N GLU A 639 9.83 27.42 -5.13
CA GLU A 639 9.53 26.56 -3.99
C GLU A 639 10.57 26.74 -2.87
N GLY A 640 11.87 26.74 -3.21
CA GLY A 640 12.94 26.97 -2.23
C GLY A 640 12.96 28.36 -1.58
N LYS A 641 12.06 29.29 -1.98
CA LYS A 641 11.85 30.59 -1.33
C LYS A 641 10.61 30.64 -0.45
N LEU A 642 9.73 29.64 -0.54
CA LEU A 642 8.48 29.53 0.20
C LEU A 642 8.62 28.69 1.48
N MET A 643 9.65 27.85 1.53
CA MET A 643 10.12 27.16 2.73
C MET A 643 11.22 27.97 3.42
#